data_AF-A0A7Y9NCK7-F1
#
_entry.id   AF-A0A7Y9NCK7-F1
#
_cell.length_a   1.000
_cell.length_b   1.000
_cell.length_c   1.000
_cell.angle_alpha   90.00
_cell.angle_beta   90.00
_cell.angle_gamma   90.00
#
_symmetry.space_group_name_H-M   'P 1'
#
loop_
_entity.id
_entity.type
_entity.pdbx_description
1 polymer ?
#
loop_
_entity_poly.entity_id
_entity_poly.type
_entity_poly.pdbx_seq_one_letter_code
_entity_poly.pdbx_strand_id
1 'polypeptide(L)'
;MPYHLAIGPQLISQHGLSGDPANGGASAYLEAVQALSGLRLELVRAPSIERAALLLKHQQVDGLAFSLPSTVSLLPSSVALSPSFYSGSTVMVTRRTAAPAALSSMGGMRVGVIGNGEYRAFLAQNFPDVDIYQMANVDEMLDAVDRGAIDAALGVDAVLAPLARKRFDTRLAVQVAPDAPPVEMRVASLPHRAGEMEMAHQTFRSLPLDTRQDILERWLNALYRSPPTVRAVLTHYRLQVTVLCAVLLATLLAVTHAQRNARALASRQASAARILTNARVEGLSGPAILVRERDEPVVADITVRNGSTLVAGNGVLLEATDTVTVAFNVESSTLAGNIINGAAATTHVNLGNNASITGVFDNVTSATLAVGGRWQLAGDSDVGALTLNSGGTVALGDGTAFNTLTVSGDFVGAGGALLFNTVLGDDASDSDKLIIGGSTSGQTNVAVNNVGGAGAQTVNGIQLIQVGGASNGVFTLAGRAIGGQYEYFLHQGTTAAPTEGNWYLRSALPVAPDPCLADPTLPGCTPVVVPPDPDPCVVNPALPQCQPPIPVLRPEPGAYLANQAAATQMFGMRLSDRTGGTTRGLSERGAWARVSRNQADYGVIADQLSVNGDTSVLQVGTDLLSWGADSRGQFGVMLGGGRANNTVTSRETGYSAKGKVEGQAVGVYASWLQDPAQTTGVYVDAWAQYAQFKNTVQGDALAKERYDSDAKTASVEAGYSFKVVDSASTSMFLEPQLQLSYTDFSADRHVETNGTVIDGNDAGGLTSRVGVRLFGHANSSIGNRVQPFVAVNWIHGADDNSLRFDGDRLEGGLPKDRYEAKAGASLQLGQRWTAWGDMGLQKGQAGYRDVAGQIGLRASW
;
A
#
# COMPACT_ATOMS: atom_id res chain seq x y z
N MET A 1 9.26 -37.10 9.30
CA MET A 1 8.29 -37.52 10.35
C MET A 1 8.28 -36.44 11.42
N PRO A 2 7.14 -36.16 12.08
CA PRO A 2 7.11 -35.16 13.15
C PRO A 2 7.97 -35.64 14.34
N TYR A 3 8.72 -34.72 14.94
CA TYR A 3 9.48 -34.94 16.15
C TYR A 3 8.64 -34.51 17.35
N HIS A 4 8.20 -35.46 18.17
CA HIS A 4 7.38 -35.21 19.33
C HIS A 4 8.26 -34.77 20.50
N LEU A 5 8.12 -33.50 20.90
CA LEU A 5 8.92 -32.90 21.96
C LEU A 5 8.05 -32.70 23.20
N ALA A 6 8.36 -33.42 24.28
CA ALA A 6 7.74 -33.18 25.57
C ALA A 6 8.22 -31.85 26.17
N ILE A 7 7.28 -31.10 26.75
CA ILE A 7 7.54 -29.84 27.43
C ILE A 7 6.83 -29.80 28.79
N GLY A 8 7.57 -29.40 29.83
CA GLY A 8 7.03 -29.29 31.19
C GLY A 8 6.25 -27.98 31.44
N PRO A 9 5.48 -27.88 32.55
CA PRO A 9 4.63 -26.72 32.85
C PRO A 9 5.38 -25.39 32.90
N GLN A 10 6.61 -25.40 33.40
CA GLN A 10 7.46 -24.22 33.51
C GLN A 10 7.81 -23.61 32.16
N LEU A 11 8.24 -24.43 31.19
CA LEU A 11 8.53 -23.96 29.83
C LEU A 11 7.26 -23.55 29.09
N ILE A 12 6.11 -24.15 29.40
CA ILE A 12 4.81 -23.76 28.83
C ILE A 12 4.40 -22.36 29.28
N SER A 13 4.49 -22.09 30.58
CA SER A 13 3.99 -20.87 31.20
C SER A 13 4.95 -19.68 31.08
N GLN A 14 6.26 -19.92 31.13
CA GLN A 14 7.28 -18.88 31.02
C GLN A 14 7.42 -18.37 29.58
N HIS A 15 6.80 -19.07 28.63
CA HIS A 15 6.93 -18.79 27.21
C HIS A 15 5.60 -18.85 26.43
N GLY A 16 4.47 -18.58 27.08
CA GLY A 16 3.17 -18.30 26.42
C GLY A 16 2.61 -19.42 25.54
N LEU A 17 2.94 -20.68 25.81
CA LEU A 17 2.42 -21.84 25.06
C LEU A 17 1.00 -22.23 25.50
N SER A 18 0.20 -21.31 26.07
CA SER A 18 -1.15 -21.54 26.57
C SER A 18 -2.24 -21.55 25.47
N GLY A 19 -1.88 -21.32 24.20
CA GLY A 19 -2.81 -21.49 23.06
C GLY A 19 -3.23 -20.22 22.34
N ASP A 20 -2.57 -19.08 22.58
CA ASP A 20 -2.67 -17.91 21.70
C ASP A 20 -1.42 -17.88 20.78
N PRO A 21 -1.56 -18.14 19.46
CA PRO A 21 -0.44 -18.20 18.52
C PRO A 21 0.32 -16.89 18.36
N ALA A 22 -0.14 -15.79 18.98
CA ALA A 22 0.51 -14.48 18.88
C ALA A 22 1.54 -14.16 19.99
N ASN A 23 1.64 -14.92 21.09
CA ASN A 23 2.30 -14.42 22.31
C ASN A 23 3.16 -15.42 23.11
N GLY A 24 3.75 -16.43 22.46
CA GLY A 24 4.61 -17.41 23.13
C GLY A 24 6.08 -17.37 22.71
N GLY A 25 7.00 -16.96 23.58
CA GLY A 25 8.43 -16.88 23.25
C GLY A 25 9.07 -18.20 22.79
N ALA A 26 8.59 -19.35 23.26
CA ALA A 26 9.12 -20.66 22.88
C ALA A 26 8.44 -21.22 21.63
N SER A 27 7.18 -20.87 21.33
CA SER A 27 6.58 -21.22 20.04
C SER A 27 7.29 -20.50 18.91
N ALA A 28 7.62 -19.22 19.07
CA ALA A 28 8.34 -18.46 18.05
C ALA A 28 9.79 -18.95 17.84
N TYR A 29 10.50 -19.34 18.91
CA TYR A 29 11.84 -19.95 18.77
C TYR A 29 11.77 -21.34 18.14
N LEU A 30 10.80 -22.17 18.55
CA LEU A 30 10.60 -23.48 17.94
C LEU A 30 10.11 -23.35 16.50
N GLU A 31 9.28 -22.36 16.16
CA GLU A 31 8.87 -21.99 14.79
C GLU A 31 10.06 -21.51 13.96
N ALA A 32 10.98 -20.71 14.53
CA ALA A 32 12.21 -20.33 13.86
C ALA A 32 13.07 -21.58 13.59
N VAL A 33 13.22 -22.47 14.57
CA VAL A 33 13.91 -23.75 14.39
C VAL A 33 13.21 -24.60 13.33
N GLN A 34 11.87 -24.69 13.30
CA GLN A 34 11.12 -25.41 12.27
C GLN A 34 11.32 -24.79 10.88
N ALA A 35 11.26 -23.47 10.77
CA ALA A 35 11.41 -22.72 9.52
C ALA A 35 12.83 -22.83 8.95
N LEU A 36 13.85 -22.86 9.82
CA LEU A 36 15.25 -22.86 9.42
C LEU A 36 15.81 -24.27 9.21
N SER A 37 15.40 -25.25 10.02
CA SER A 37 15.90 -26.64 9.92
C SER A 37 15.02 -27.54 9.05
N GLY A 38 13.80 -27.12 8.71
CA GLY A 38 12.80 -27.95 8.03
C GLY A 38 12.23 -29.08 8.90
N LEU A 39 12.64 -29.17 10.16
CA LEU A 39 12.16 -30.18 11.11
C LEU A 39 10.76 -29.80 11.59
N ARG A 40 9.79 -30.71 11.47
CA ARG A 40 8.43 -30.51 11.99
C ARG A 40 8.37 -30.96 13.45
N LEU A 41 8.23 -30.03 14.40
CA LEU A 41 8.11 -30.36 15.83
C LEU A 41 6.64 -30.41 16.25
N GLU A 42 6.26 -31.44 17.00
CA GLU A 42 4.94 -31.56 17.61
C GLU A 42 5.08 -31.54 19.14
N LEU A 43 4.50 -30.53 19.77
CA LEU A 43 4.67 -30.29 21.21
C LEU A 43 3.71 -31.15 22.03
N VAL A 44 4.26 -31.96 22.94
CA VAL A 44 3.50 -32.79 23.88
C VAL A 44 3.57 -32.17 25.27
N ARG A 45 2.46 -31.62 25.76
CA ARG A 45 2.39 -30.96 27.06
C ARG A 45 2.36 -32.00 28.18
N ALA A 46 3.33 -31.93 29.09
CA ALA A 46 3.37 -32.78 30.28
C ALA A 46 2.90 -31.99 31.52
N PRO A 47 2.09 -32.61 32.40
CA PRO A 47 1.58 -31.96 33.61
C PRO A 47 2.65 -31.76 34.70
N SER A 48 3.78 -32.44 34.61
CA SER A 48 4.95 -32.26 35.46
C SER A 48 6.24 -32.64 34.73
N ILE A 49 7.39 -32.20 35.23
CA ILE A 49 8.68 -32.58 34.63
C ILE A 49 8.97 -34.08 34.75
N GLU A 50 8.58 -34.70 35.86
CA GLU A 50 8.73 -36.14 36.08
C GLU A 50 7.86 -36.94 35.09
N ARG A 51 6.64 -36.46 34.81
CA ARG A 51 5.80 -37.06 33.77
C ARG A 51 6.41 -36.92 32.39
N ALA A 52 7.01 -35.77 32.09
CA ALA A 52 7.70 -35.51 30.83
C ALA A 52 8.90 -36.47 30.63
N ALA A 53 9.71 -36.67 31.67
CA ALA A 53 10.80 -37.64 31.68
C ALA A 53 10.31 -39.09 31.50
N LEU A 54 9.17 -39.45 32.11
CA LEU A 54 8.54 -40.76 31.92
C LEU A 54 8.06 -40.98 30.47
N LEU A 55 7.48 -39.96 29.82
CA LEU A 55 7.09 -40.05 28.40
C LEU A 55 8.30 -40.40 27.53
N LEU A 56 9.44 -39.74 27.76
CA LEU A 56 10.68 -40.02 27.03
C LEU A 56 11.24 -41.41 27.35
N LYS A 57 11.24 -41.81 28.64
CA LYS A 57 11.68 -43.15 29.08
C LYS A 57 10.88 -44.28 28.44
N HIS A 58 9.57 -44.08 28.26
CA HIS A 58 8.68 -45.03 27.60
C HIS A 58 8.61 -44.86 26.08
N GLN A 59 9.46 -44.01 25.49
CA GLN A 59 9.51 -43.73 24.05
C GLN A 59 8.16 -43.26 23.47
N GLN A 60 7.36 -42.56 24.28
CA GLN A 60 6.10 -41.94 23.86
C GLN A 60 6.31 -40.56 23.22
N VAL A 61 7.52 -40.02 23.33
CA VAL A 61 7.99 -38.79 22.69
C VAL A 61 9.44 -39.01 22.22
N ASP A 62 9.86 -38.25 21.22
CA ASP A 62 11.20 -38.32 20.64
C ASP A 62 12.24 -37.57 21.48
N GLY A 63 11.82 -36.54 22.21
CA GLY A 63 12.67 -35.80 23.13
C GLY A 63 11.95 -35.06 24.25
N LEU A 64 12.72 -34.48 25.16
CA LEU A 64 12.28 -33.62 26.26
C LEU A 64 13.10 -32.33 26.26
N ALA A 65 12.43 -31.19 26.24
CA ALA A 65 13.07 -29.90 26.52
C ALA A 65 13.09 -29.64 28.04
N PHE A 66 14.25 -29.21 28.54
CA PHE A 66 14.45 -28.87 29.94
C PHE A 66 15.42 -27.70 30.08
N SER A 67 15.39 -27.02 31.23
CA SER A 67 16.10 -25.76 31.47
C SER A 67 17.05 -25.82 32.66
N LEU A 68 16.92 -26.82 33.54
CA LEU A 68 17.78 -27.00 34.69
C LEU A 68 18.66 -28.25 34.55
N PRO A 69 19.97 -28.16 34.82
CA PRO A 69 20.86 -29.32 34.85
C PRO A 69 20.40 -30.45 35.79
N SER A 70 19.70 -30.11 36.88
CA SER A 70 19.15 -31.09 37.84
C SER A 70 18.16 -32.05 37.18
N THR A 71 17.48 -31.64 36.10
CA THR A 71 16.52 -32.47 35.36
C THR A 71 17.19 -33.67 34.69
N VAL A 72 18.49 -33.62 34.41
CA VAL A 72 19.25 -34.74 33.84
C VAL A 72 19.20 -35.99 34.73
N SER A 73 19.10 -35.82 36.06
CA SER A 73 18.98 -36.93 37.00
C SER A 73 17.68 -37.75 36.85
N LEU A 74 16.66 -37.18 36.21
CA LEU A 74 15.37 -37.83 35.97
C LEU A 74 15.34 -38.62 34.65
N LEU A 75 16.37 -38.47 33.81
CA LEU A 75 16.40 -39.03 32.46
C LEU A 75 17.07 -40.41 32.42
N PRO A 76 16.68 -41.28 31.46
CA PRO A 76 17.40 -42.52 31.21
C PRO A 76 18.85 -42.23 30.81
N SER A 77 19.82 -43.05 31.27
CA SER A 77 21.24 -42.90 30.90
C SER A 77 21.51 -43.09 29.39
N SER A 78 20.54 -43.60 28.64
CA SER A 78 20.63 -43.83 27.20
C SER A 78 20.26 -42.62 26.35
N VAL A 79 19.79 -41.50 26.89
CA VAL A 79 19.41 -40.34 26.06
C VAL A 79 20.63 -39.51 25.64
N ALA A 80 20.58 -38.93 24.44
CA ALA A 80 21.58 -37.96 23.99
C ALA A 80 21.16 -36.55 24.38
N LEU A 81 22.07 -35.76 24.94
CA LEU A 81 21.81 -34.36 25.32
C LEU A 81 22.37 -33.42 24.24
N SER A 82 21.54 -32.52 23.73
CA SER A 82 21.98 -31.43 22.84
C SER A 82 22.96 -30.48 23.56
N PRO A 83 23.72 -29.65 22.82
CA PRO A 83 24.30 -28.43 23.38
C PRO A 83 23.24 -27.50 23.97
N SER A 84 23.67 -26.55 24.82
CA SER A 84 22.77 -25.52 25.38
C SER A 84 22.35 -24.53 24.31
N PHE A 85 21.03 -24.33 24.15
CA PHE A 85 20.42 -23.35 23.25
C PHE A 85 20.32 -21.96 23.90
N TYR A 86 20.28 -21.91 25.22
CA TYR A 86 20.27 -20.68 26.01
C TYR A 86 20.97 -20.93 27.34
N SER A 87 21.89 -20.04 27.70
CA SER A 87 22.59 -20.05 28.99
C SER A 87 22.30 -18.77 29.75
N GLY A 88 21.80 -18.90 30.97
CA GLY A 88 21.41 -17.78 31.81
C GLY A 88 21.49 -18.13 33.29
N SER A 89 20.97 -17.23 34.12
CA SER A 89 20.97 -17.39 35.57
C SER A 89 19.57 -17.66 36.10
N THR A 90 19.48 -18.50 37.13
CA THR A 90 18.26 -18.54 37.93
C THR A 90 18.19 -17.26 38.77
N VAL A 91 17.06 -16.55 38.68
CA VAL A 91 16.80 -15.35 39.47
C VAL A 91 15.66 -15.58 40.44
N MET A 92 15.76 -14.86 41.54
CA MET A 92 14.74 -14.73 42.54
C MET A 92 14.21 -13.31 42.55
N VAL A 93 12.89 -13.17 42.55
CA VAL A 93 12.19 -11.89 42.64
C VAL A 93 11.51 -11.78 44.00
N THR A 94 11.88 -10.78 44.78
CA THR A 94 11.38 -10.55 46.16
C THR A 94 10.85 -9.13 46.31
N ARG A 95 10.15 -8.84 47.41
CA ARG A 95 9.90 -7.45 47.80
C ARG A 95 11.22 -6.84 48.28
N ARG A 96 11.54 -5.60 47.87
CA ARG A 96 12.82 -4.94 48.26
C ARG A 96 13.07 -4.86 49.77
N THR A 97 12.01 -4.81 50.57
CA THR A 97 12.10 -4.72 52.04
C THR A 97 12.42 -6.05 52.72
N ALA A 98 12.39 -7.16 51.98
CA ALA A 98 12.61 -8.51 52.48
C ALA A 98 13.28 -9.37 51.39
N ALA A 99 14.48 -8.96 50.96
CA ALA A 99 15.27 -9.66 49.95
C ALA A 99 16.30 -10.59 50.61
N PRO A 100 15.97 -11.88 50.84
CA PRO A 100 16.94 -12.86 51.34
C PRO A 100 18.13 -12.98 50.38
N ALA A 101 19.35 -13.15 50.89
CA ALA A 101 20.55 -13.14 50.04
C ALA A 101 20.67 -14.39 49.14
N ALA A 102 20.09 -15.52 49.58
CA ALA A 102 20.14 -16.78 48.85
C ALA A 102 18.97 -17.70 49.24
N LEU A 103 18.72 -18.75 48.45
CA LEU A 103 17.66 -19.73 48.73
C LEU A 103 17.88 -20.47 50.06
N SER A 104 19.14 -20.71 50.44
CA SER A 104 19.50 -21.31 51.73
C SER A 104 19.01 -20.52 52.94
N SER A 105 18.79 -19.21 52.80
CA SER A 105 18.30 -18.32 53.87
C SER A 105 16.77 -18.24 53.97
N MET A 106 16.04 -19.06 53.20
CA MET A 106 14.58 -18.95 53.04
C MET A 106 13.76 -20.03 53.77
N GLY A 107 14.33 -20.71 54.77
CA GLY A 107 13.58 -21.67 55.59
C GLY A 107 12.31 -21.05 56.18
N GLY A 108 11.16 -21.69 55.97
CA GLY A 108 9.83 -21.24 56.37
C GLY A 108 9.22 -20.13 55.51
N MET A 109 9.89 -19.70 54.44
CA MET A 109 9.36 -18.68 53.52
C MET A 109 8.58 -19.32 52.36
N ARG A 110 7.62 -18.58 51.84
CA ARG A 110 6.75 -19.03 50.73
C ARG A 110 7.41 -18.68 49.40
N VAL A 111 7.85 -19.68 48.65
CA VAL A 111 8.51 -19.49 47.35
C VAL A 111 7.58 -19.95 46.23
N GLY A 112 7.20 -19.01 45.38
CA GLY A 112 6.42 -19.25 44.18
C GLY A 112 7.27 -19.85 43.06
N VAL A 113 6.77 -20.92 42.47
CA VAL A 113 7.28 -21.54 41.24
C VAL A 113 6.11 -21.84 40.31
N ILE A 114 6.37 -21.94 39.00
CA ILE A 114 5.28 -22.26 38.07
C ILE A 114 4.96 -23.76 38.05
N GLY A 115 3.72 -24.09 38.41
CA GLY A 115 3.15 -25.42 38.35
C GLY A 115 4.04 -26.52 38.96
N ASN A 116 3.95 -27.72 38.38
CA ASN A 116 4.84 -28.84 38.72
C ASN A 116 6.09 -28.88 37.84
N GLY A 117 6.77 -27.72 37.73
CA GLY A 117 7.97 -27.52 36.92
C GLY A 117 9.29 -27.96 37.56
N GLU A 118 10.40 -27.66 36.88
CA GLU A 118 11.76 -28.07 37.26
C GLU A 118 12.20 -27.42 38.59
N TYR A 119 11.86 -26.14 38.80
CA TYR A 119 12.17 -25.46 40.06
C TYR A 119 11.44 -26.05 41.28
N ARG A 120 10.23 -26.60 41.11
CA ARG A 120 9.51 -27.27 42.20
C ARG A 120 10.27 -28.52 42.66
N ALA A 121 10.68 -29.36 41.70
CA ALA A 121 11.43 -30.57 41.98
C ALA A 121 12.80 -30.24 42.62
N PHE A 122 13.47 -29.22 42.09
CA PHE A 122 14.73 -28.73 42.65
C PHE A 122 14.60 -28.24 44.10
N LEU A 123 13.62 -27.36 44.39
CA LEU A 123 13.40 -26.84 45.74
C LEU A 123 13.03 -27.96 46.71
N ALA A 124 12.13 -28.87 46.32
CA ALA A 124 11.70 -29.97 47.17
C ALA A 124 12.87 -30.91 47.56
N GLN A 125 13.85 -31.08 46.66
CA GLN A 125 15.00 -31.93 46.89
C GLN A 125 16.13 -31.25 47.69
N ASN A 126 16.37 -29.96 47.46
CA ASN A 126 17.57 -29.27 47.95
C ASN A 126 17.28 -28.25 49.08
N PHE A 127 16.03 -27.79 49.19
CA PHE A 127 15.58 -26.83 50.20
C PHE A 127 14.23 -27.26 50.79
N PRO A 128 14.18 -28.40 51.50
CA PRO A 128 12.93 -28.99 51.99
C PRO A 128 12.18 -28.11 53.01
N ASP A 129 12.89 -27.18 53.65
CA ASP A 129 12.33 -26.25 54.64
C ASP A 129 11.65 -25.03 53.99
N VAL A 130 11.64 -24.91 52.66
CA VAL A 130 10.94 -23.83 51.93
C VAL A 130 9.51 -24.25 51.63
N ASP A 131 8.54 -23.38 51.91
CA ASP A 131 7.15 -23.63 51.55
C ASP A 131 6.93 -23.32 50.07
N ILE A 132 6.78 -24.36 49.25
CA ILE A 132 6.68 -24.22 47.79
C ILE A 132 5.23 -23.93 47.36
N TYR A 133 5.00 -22.79 46.72
CA TYR A 133 3.70 -22.39 46.20
C TYR A 133 3.66 -22.51 44.67
N GLN A 134 2.68 -23.24 44.16
CA GLN A 134 2.51 -23.45 42.72
C GLN A 134 1.62 -22.35 42.15
N MET A 135 2.14 -21.65 41.14
CA MET A 135 1.43 -20.57 40.46
C MET A 135 1.10 -20.99 39.02
N ALA A 136 0.00 -20.48 38.47
CA ALA A 136 -0.45 -20.87 37.13
C ALA A 136 0.38 -20.20 36.03
N ASN A 137 0.82 -18.96 36.26
CA ASN A 137 1.60 -18.17 35.29
C ASN A 137 2.51 -17.14 36.00
N VAL A 138 3.42 -16.54 35.22
CA VAL A 138 4.44 -15.62 35.74
C VAL A 138 3.84 -14.31 36.27
N ASP A 139 2.79 -13.79 35.64
CA ASP A 139 2.13 -12.55 36.06
C ASP A 139 1.49 -12.69 37.43
N GLU A 140 0.72 -13.76 37.65
CA GLU A 140 0.09 -14.07 38.92
C GLU A 140 1.14 -14.28 40.02
N MET A 141 2.25 -14.93 39.67
CA MET A 141 3.37 -15.15 40.59
C MET A 141 4.02 -13.83 41.02
N LEU A 142 4.31 -12.92 40.10
CA LEU A 142 4.88 -11.61 40.44
C LEU A 142 3.88 -10.72 41.22
N ASP A 143 2.60 -10.71 40.83
CA ASP A 143 1.55 -9.99 41.56
C ASP A 143 1.35 -10.55 42.98
N ALA A 144 1.58 -11.85 43.20
CA ALA A 144 1.54 -12.47 44.54
C ALA A 144 2.74 -12.07 45.40
N VAL A 145 3.94 -11.90 44.81
CA VAL A 145 5.10 -11.32 45.52
C VAL A 145 4.83 -9.87 45.89
N ASP A 146 4.32 -9.04 44.97
CA ASP A 146 4.03 -7.63 45.25
C ASP A 146 2.99 -7.47 46.37
N ARG A 147 1.96 -8.33 46.41
CA ARG A 147 0.87 -8.29 47.39
C ARG A 147 1.17 -8.91 48.75
N GLY A 148 2.34 -9.53 48.96
CA GLY A 148 2.60 -10.21 50.25
C GLY A 148 2.11 -11.65 50.34
N ALA A 149 1.52 -12.20 49.27
CA ALA A 149 0.93 -13.53 49.27
C ALA A 149 1.99 -14.65 49.21
N ILE A 150 3.13 -14.38 48.59
CA ILE A 150 4.34 -15.20 48.64
C ILE A 150 5.55 -14.29 48.89
N ASP A 151 6.67 -14.86 49.34
CA ASP A 151 7.84 -14.10 49.81
C ASP A 151 8.91 -13.96 48.72
N ALA A 152 9.01 -14.94 47.82
CA ALA A 152 9.78 -14.81 46.58
C ALA A 152 9.18 -15.58 45.41
N ALA A 153 9.53 -15.19 44.20
CA ALA A 153 9.28 -15.93 42.97
C ALA A 153 10.61 -16.40 42.37
N LEU A 154 10.71 -17.68 42.01
CA LEU A 154 11.93 -18.27 41.44
C LEU A 154 11.72 -18.64 39.96
N GLY A 155 12.70 -18.31 39.11
CA GLY A 155 12.60 -18.62 37.68
C GLY A 155 13.79 -18.15 36.85
N VAL A 156 13.63 -18.20 35.52
CA VAL A 156 14.67 -17.85 34.55
C VAL A 156 14.80 -16.32 34.42
N ASP A 157 16.04 -15.82 34.43
CA ASP A 157 16.38 -14.40 34.27
C ASP A 157 15.77 -13.74 33.04
N ALA A 158 15.86 -14.39 31.88
CA ALA A 158 15.28 -13.89 30.63
C ALA A 158 13.78 -13.57 30.69
N VAL A 159 13.05 -14.19 31.63
CA VAL A 159 11.60 -14.03 31.75
C VAL A 159 11.25 -13.18 32.96
N LEU A 160 11.75 -13.53 34.14
CA LEU A 160 11.40 -12.83 35.38
C LEU A 160 12.03 -11.45 35.49
N ALA A 161 13.29 -11.27 35.07
CA ALA A 161 13.99 -10.02 35.29
C ALA A 161 13.39 -8.86 34.48
N PRO A 162 13.08 -9.01 33.17
CA PRO A 162 12.44 -7.96 32.40
C PRO A 162 11.02 -7.68 32.87
N LEU A 163 10.22 -8.71 33.18
CA LEU A 163 8.83 -8.53 33.62
C LEU A 163 8.72 -7.86 34.99
N ALA A 164 9.57 -8.25 35.95
CA ALA A 164 9.63 -7.62 37.26
C ALA A 164 10.05 -6.15 37.14
N ARG A 165 11.11 -5.85 36.37
CA ARG A 165 11.58 -4.47 36.12
C ARG A 165 10.54 -3.63 35.40
N LYS A 166 9.84 -4.19 34.42
CA LYS A 166 8.83 -3.47 33.62
C LYS A 166 7.56 -3.17 34.40
N ARG A 167 6.98 -4.16 35.09
CA ARG A 167 5.64 -4.03 35.73
C ARG A 167 5.69 -3.48 37.16
N PHE A 168 6.76 -3.76 37.88
CA PHE A 168 6.86 -3.42 39.31
C PHE A 168 7.99 -2.44 39.61
N ASP A 169 8.84 -2.17 38.62
CA ASP A 169 9.93 -1.19 38.69
C ASP A 169 10.79 -1.41 39.94
N THR A 170 11.00 -0.40 40.78
CA THR A 170 11.73 -0.57 42.05
C THR A 170 10.95 -1.25 43.18
N ARG A 171 9.70 -1.70 43.01
CA ARG A 171 8.95 -2.33 44.12
C ARG A 171 9.42 -3.76 44.41
N LEU A 172 9.82 -4.48 43.36
CA LEU A 172 10.43 -5.80 43.46
C LEU A 172 11.94 -5.71 43.27
N ALA A 173 12.69 -6.55 43.98
CA ALA A 173 14.11 -6.79 43.76
C ALA A 173 14.26 -8.02 42.87
N VAL A 174 15.13 -7.94 41.86
CA VAL A 174 15.55 -9.09 41.06
C VAL A 174 17.00 -9.35 41.40
N GLN A 175 17.31 -10.56 41.83
CA GLN A 175 18.65 -10.97 42.20
C GLN A 175 18.93 -12.38 41.67
N VAL A 176 20.17 -12.64 41.28
CA VAL A 176 20.60 -14.00 40.96
C VAL A 176 20.50 -14.83 42.24
N ALA A 177 19.94 -16.04 42.15
CA ALA A 177 19.93 -16.98 43.26
C ALA A 177 21.24 -17.78 43.22
N PRO A 178 22.26 -17.46 44.04
CA PRO A 178 23.60 -18.05 43.92
C PRO A 178 23.61 -19.56 44.21
N ASP A 179 22.70 -20.01 45.07
CA ASP A 179 22.57 -21.43 45.46
C ASP A 179 21.57 -22.18 44.57
N ALA A 180 21.09 -21.55 43.48
CA ALA A 180 20.27 -22.20 42.48
C ALA A 180 21.12 -22.61 41.26
N PRO A 181 20.75 -23.69 40.56
CA PRO A 181 21.45 -24.10 39.35
C PRO A 181 21.38 -23.01 38.27
N PRO A 182 22.41 -22.88 37.43
CA PRO A 182 22.31 -22.05 36.23
C PRO A 182 21.24 -22.60 35.29
N VAL A 183 20.77 -21.74 34.38
CA VAL A 183 19.79 -22.12 33.37
C VAL A 183 20.53 -22.58 32.12
N GLU A 184 20.31 -23.81 31.71
CA GLU A 184 20.79 -24.40 30.47
C GLU A 184 19.62 -25.02 29.72
N MET A 185 19.11 -24.33 28.70
CA MET A 185 18.03 -24.88 27.88
C MET A 185 18.59 -25.93 26.94
N ARG A 186 18.21 -27.19 27.13
CA ARG A 186 18.71 -28.34 26.37
C ARG A 186 17.55 -29.26 25.97
N VAL A 187 17.80 -30.09 24.96
CA VAL A 187 16.88 -31.16 24.55
C VAL A 187 17.56 -32.51 24.77
N ALA A 188 16.92 -33.36 25.56
CA ALA A 188 17.25 -34.77 25.66
C ALA A 188 16.51 -35.54 24.58
N SER A 189 17.22 -36.32 23.78
CA SER A 189 16.67 -37.01 22.60
C SER A 189 16.92 -38.51 22.69
N LEU A 190 15.99 -39.31 22.14
CA LEU A 190 16.26 -40.73 21.92
C LEU A 190 17.50 -40.88 21.00
N PRO A 191 18.41 -41.86 21.23
CA PRO A 191 19.67 -41.98 20.48
C PRO A 191 19.52 -41.93 18.96
N HIS A 192 18.50 -42.60 18.43
CA HIS A 192 18.26 -42.69 17.00
C HIS A 192 17.64 -41.41 16.38
N ARG A 193 17.20 -40.45 17.20
CA ARG A 193 16.64 -39.15 16.78
C ARG A 193 17.56 -37.97 17.15
N ALA A 194 18.65 -38.23 17.88
CA ALA A 194 19.56 -37.20 18.40
C ALA A 194 20.17 -36.30 17.31
N GLY A 195 20.43 -36.86 16.12
CA GLY A 195 21.00 -36.11 15.00
C GLY A 195 20.10 -34.98 14.48
N GLU A 196 18.78 -35.07 14.66
CA GLU A 196 17.84 -34.04 14.21
C GLU A 196 17.94 -32.77 15.06
N MET A 197 18.11 -32.93 16.37
CA MET A 197 18.29 -31.81 17.31
C MET A 197 19.68 -31.18 17.21
N GLU A 198 20.71 -31.99 16.96
CA GLU A 198 22.06 -31.49 16.72
C GLU A 198 22.13 -30.66 15.43
N MET A 199 21.51 -31.15 14.35
CA MET A 199 21.42 -30.42 13.08
C MET A 199 20.66 -29.10 13.26
N ALA A 200 19.51 -29.12 13.94
CA ALA A 200 18.75 -27.91 14.25
C ALA A 200 19.58 -26.88 15.04
N HIS A 201 20.39 -27.33 16.01
CA HIS A 201 21.30 -26.47 16.77
C HIS A 201 22.39 -25.85 15.88
N GLN A 202 23.00 -26.65 14.99
CA GLN A 202 24.05 -26.18 14.09
C GLN A 202 23.51 -25.19 13.05
N THR A 203 22.32 -25.44 12.48
CA THR A 203 21.64 -24.53 11.56
C THR A 203 21.31 -23.20 12.23
N PHE A 204 20.88 -23.20 13.50
CA PHE A 204 20.67 -21.95 14.22
C PHE A 204 21.99 -21.20 14.44
N ARG A 205 23.08 -21.90 14.83
CA ARG A 205 24.39 -21.28 15.07
C ARG A 205 25.08 -20.77 13.81
N SER A 206 24.81 -21.34 12.64
CA SER A 206 25.40 -20.91 11.37
C SER A 206 24.81 -19.60 10.86
N LEU A 207 23.72 -19.11 11.45
CA LEU A 207 23.15 -17.82 11.11
C LEU A 207 24.10 -16.66 11.51
N PRO A 208 24.16 -15.61 10.68
CA PRO A 208 24.80 -14.34 11.00
C PRO A 208 24.38 -13.81 12.39
N LEU A 209 25.32 -13.18 13.09
CA LEU A 209 25.16 -12.81 14.50
C LEU A 209 24.07 -11.75 14.70
N ASP A 210 23.94 -10.83 13.74
CA ASP A 210 22.85 -9.86 13.60
C ASP A 210 21.50 -10.55 13.43
N THR A 211 21.38 -11.54 12.54
CA THR A 211 20.13 -12.30 12.32
C THR A 211 19.72 -13.07 13.59
N ARG A 212 20.69 -13.67 14.30
CA ARG A 212 20.42 -14.33 15.60
C ARG A 212 19.99 -13.34 16.68
N GLN A 213 20.61 -12.17 16.73
CA GLN A 213 20.22 -11.09 17.64
C GLN A 213 18.82 -10.57 17.30
N ASP A 214 18.50 -10.42 16.03
CA ASP A 214 17.19 -9.94 15.57
C ASP A 214 16.06 -10.92 15.90
N ILE A 215 16.32 -12.23 15.83
CA ILE A 215 15.38 -13.28 16.25
C ILE A 215 15.19 -13.25 17.78
N LEU A 216 16.28 -13.06 18.54
CA LEU A 216 16.23 -12.94 20.01
C LEU A 216 15.61 -11.62 20.48
N GLU A 217 15.81 -10.53 19.76
CA GLU A 217 15.20 -9.23 20.04
C GLU A 217 13.72 -9.22 19.69
N ARG A 218 13.29 -9.87 18.60
CA ARG A 218 11.87 -10.12 18.32
C ARG A 218 11.21 -10.95 19.43
N TRP A 219 11.92 -11.95 19.94
CA TRP A 219 11.51 -12.74 21.10
C TRP A 219 11.35 -11.90 22.38
N LEU A 220 12.30 -10.99 22.67
CA LEU A 220 12.22 -10.08 23.83
C LEU A 220 11.18 -8.96 23.63
N ASN A 221 11.03 -8.43 22.42
CA ASN A 221 10.09 -7.35 22.07
C ASN A 221 8.63 -7.77 22.12
N ALA A 222 8.32 -9.07 21.95
CA ALA A 222 6.99 -9.61 22.18
C ALA A 222 6.54 -9.44 23.66
N LEU A 223 7.47 -9.45 24.63
CA LEU A 223 7.19 -9.18 26.05
C LEU A 223 6.91 -7.68 26.33
N TYR A 224 7.19 -6.77 25.39
CA TYR A 224 7.11 -5.32 25.60
C TYR A 224 5.73 -4.70 25.34
N ARG A 225 4.75 -5.40 24.76
CA ARG A 225 3.45 -4.79 24.42
C ARG A 225 2.45 -4.71 25.58
N SER A 226 2.57 -3.65 26.38
CA SER A 226 1.45 -2.97 27.07
C SER A 226 1.92 -1.56 27.48
N PRO A 227 1.23 -0.47 27.08
CA PRO A 227 1.64 0.90 27.44
C PRO A 227 1.51 1.17 28.96
N PRO A 228 2.35 2.06 29.55
CA PRO A 228 2.32 2.33 30.98
C PRO A 228 1.05 3.07 31.39
N THR A 229 0.47 2.68 32.52
CA THR A 229 -0.67 3.39 33.11
C THR A 229 -0.22 4.69 33.77
N VAL A 230 -1.01 5.76 33.64
CA VAL A 230 -0.75 7.11 34.21
C VAL A 230 -0.39 7.05 35.70
N ARG A 231 -0.96 6.09 36.42
CA ARG A 231 -0.70 5.85 37.84
C ARG A 231 0.73 5.37 38.11
N ALA A 232 1.31 4.53 37.24
CA ALA A 232 2.69 4.05 37.37
C ALA A 232 3.70 5.17 37.10
N VAL A 233 3.44 6.02 36.10
CA VAL A 233 4.28 7.19 35.77
C VAL A 233 4.33 8.17 36.94
N LEU A 234 3.17 8.49 37.54
CA LEU A 234 3.10 9.40 38.69
C LEU A 234 3.76 8.85 39.97
N THR A 235 3.73 7.53 40.16
CA THR A 235 4.28 6.91 41.37
C THR A 235 5.80 6.74 41.26
N HIS A 236 6.29 6.37 40.07
CA HIS A 236 7.70 6.03 39.86
C HIS A 236 8.58 7.26 39.64
N TYR A 237 8.08 8.21 38.85
CA TYR A 237 8.79 9.47 38.62
C TYR A 237 8.46 10.52 39.66
N ARG A 238 7.98 10.16 40.86
CA ARG A 238 7.53 11.15 41.84
C ARG A 238 8.58 12.22 42.13
N LEU A 239 9.86 11.86 42.25
CA LEU A 239 10.92 12.80 42.54
C LEU A 239 11.32 13.60 41.30
N GLN A 240 11.37 12.99 40.12
CA GLN A 240 11.62 13.70 38.86
C GLN A 240 10.45 14.61 38.48
N VAL A 241 9.20 14.24 38.76
CA VAL A 241 7.98 15.03 38.56
C VAL A 241 7.90 16.12 39.63
N THR A 242 8.34 15.88 40.87
CA THR A 242 8.40 16.92 41.91
C THR A 242 9.55 17.89 41.65
N VAL A 243 10.70 17.43 41.16
CA VAL A 243 11.82 18.25 40.70
C VAL A 243 11.44 18.97 39.42
N LEU A 244 10.73 18.35 38.48
CA LEU A 244 10.21 19.01 37.29
C LEU A 244 9.16 20.06 37.67
N CYS A 245 8.27 19.79 38.62
CA CYS A 245 7.32 20.75 39.16
C CYS A 245 8.01 21.84 39.99
N ALA A 246 9.07 21.54 40.74
CA ALA A 246 9.84 22.52 41.50
C ALA A 246 10.78 23.34 40.62
N VAL A 247 11.29 22.77 39.54
CA VAL A 247 12.03 23.45 38.47
C VAL A 247 11.06 24.26 37.63
N LEU A 248 9.85 23.78 37.34
CA LEU A 248 8.78 24.55 36.70
C LEU A 248 8.27 25.67 37.61
N LEU A 249 8.20 25.46 38.92
CA LEU A 249 7.82 26.48 39.90
C LEU A 249 8.97 27.44 40.17
N ALA A 250 10.22 26.98 40.15
CA ALA A 250 11.42 27.81 40.28
C ALA A 250 11.73 28.54 38.99
N THR A 251 11.40 28.01 37.82
CA THR A 251 11.40 28.73 36.55
C THR A 251 10.18 29.63 36.47
N LEU A 252 9.01 29.28 37.00
CA LEU A 252 7.89 30.23 37.12
C LEU A 252 8.25 31.36 38.10
N LEU A 253 8.91 31.07 39.21
CA LEU A 253 9.37 32.06 40.19
C LEU A 253 10.56 32.85 39.67
N ALA A 254 11.52 32.24 38.99
CA ALA A 254 12.63 32.91 38.31
C ALA A 254 12.14 33.66 37.07
N VAL A 255 11.09 33.23 36.39
CA VAL A 255 10.39 33.98 35.34
C VAL A 255 9.61 35.12 35.99
N THR A 256 8.99 34.97 37.17
CA THR A 256 8.35 36.11 37.86
C THR A 256 9.36 37.09 38.45
N HIS A 257 10.54 36.61 38.88
CA HIS A 257 11.63 37.40 39.44
C HIS A 257 12.47 38.05 38.33
N ALA A 258 12.75 37.33 37.25
CA ALA A 258 13.29 37.85 36.00
C ALA A 258 12.25 38.72 35.29
N GLN A 259 10.94 38.51 35.43
CA GLN A 259 9.92 39.46 34.98
C GLN A 259 9.91 40.69 35.88
N ARG A 260 10.19 40.60 37.18
CA ARG A 260 10.33 41.79 38.07
C ARG A 260 11.62 42.57 37.77
N ASN A 261 12.74 41.90 37.51
CA ASN A 261 14.03 42.50 37.18
C ASN A 261 14.09 42.95 35.69
N ALA A 262 13.45 42.21 34.78
CA ALA A 262 13.21 42.63 33.40
C ALA A 262 12.10 43.67 33.32
N ARG A 263 11.16 43.80 34.25
CA ARG A 263 10.27 44.98 34.33
C ARG A 263 11.05 46.25 34.70
N ALA A 264 12.16 46.12 35.43
CA ALA A 264 13.05 47.23 35.78
C ALA A 264 14.05 47.60 34.65
N LEU A 265 14.43 46.65 33.79
CA LEU A 265 15.23 46.89 32.57
C LEU A 265 14.38 47.23 31.33
N ALA A 266 13.22 46.59 31.15
CA ALA A 266 12.28 46.82 30.05
C ALA A 266 11.51 48.14 30.18
N SER A 267 11.43 48.75 31.37
CA SER A 267 10.90 50.12 31.49
C SER A 267 11.78 51.17 30.79
N ARG A 268 13.03 50.82 30.44
CA ARG A 268 13.95 51.68 29.67
C ARG A 268 13.96 51.40 28.16
N GLN A 269 13.37 50.30 27.69
CA GLN A 269 13.28 49.93 26.27
C GLN A 269 11.84 49.81 25.74
N ALA A 270 10.81 50.01 26.58
CA ALA A 270 9.39 49.95 26.20
C ALA A 270 8.93 51.19 25.40
N SER A 271 9.58 51.43 24.27
CA SER A 271 9.06 52.24 23.17
C SER A 271 8.77 51.27 22.01
N ALA A 272 7.48 50.94 21.81
CA ALA A 272 6.88 50.40 20.57
C ALA A 272 6.83 48.88 20.25
N ALA A 273 6.71 47.96 21.22
CA ALA A 273 6.15 46.62 20.92
C ALA A 273 4.61 46.65 20.99
N ARG A 274 3.89 46.32 19.90
CA ARG A 274 2.42 46.24 19.87
C ARG A 274 1.96 44.81 19.56
N ILE A 275 1.36 44.16 20.57
CA ILE A 275 0.80 42.81 20.43
C ILE A 275 -0.73 42.92 20.27
N LEU A 276 -1.25 42.46 19.15
CA LEU A 276 -2.67 42.35 18.84
C LEU A 276 -3.12 40.90 19.11
N THR A 277 -4.05 40.73 20.06
CA THR A 277 -4.63 39.42 20.38
C THR A 277 -6.14 39.53 20.46
N ASN A 278 -6.83 38.62 19.75
CA ASN A 278 -8.29 38.65 19.59
C ASN A 278 -8.82 40.06 19.26
N ALA A 279 -8.06 40.80 18.45
CA ALA A 279 -8.29 42.21 18.16
C ALA A 279 -8.71 42.39 16.71
N ARG A 280 -9.52 43.41 16.46
CA ARG A 280 -9.82 43.90 15.11
C ARG A 280 -9.22 45.28 14.94
N VAL A 281 -8.31 45.45 13.99
CA VAL A 281 -7.75 46.75 13.59
C VAL A 281 -8.27 47.06 12.19
N GLU A 282 -8.81 48.26 12.02
CA GLU A 282 -9.40 48.69 10.76
C GLU A 282 -8.86 50.06 10.34
N GLY A 283 -8.21 50.10 9.18
CA GLY A 283 -7.92 51.35 8.47
C GLY A 283 -9.12 51.68 7.59
N LEU A 284 -9.81 52.79 7.85
CA LEU A 284 -11.06 53.11 7.12
C LEU A 284 -10.80 53.50 5.65
N SER A 285 -9.73 54.25 5.38
CA SER A 285 -9.40 54.75 4.04
C SER A 285 -7.95 54.50 3.61
N GLY A 286 -7.14 53.89 4.49
CA GLY A 286 -5.71 53.65 4.28
C GLY A 286 -5.32 52.26 4.77
N PRO A 287 -4.03 52.00 4.98
CA PRO A 287 -3.58 50.70 5.44
C PRO A 287 -4.11 50.38 6.83
N ALA A 288 -4.24 49.10 7.17
CA ALA A 288 -4.63 48.70 8.52
C ALA A 288 -3.56 49.11 9.55
N ILE A 289 -2.28 49.03 9.17
CA ILE A 289 -1.15 49.51 9.95
C ILE A 289 -0.20 50.28 9.04
N LEU A 290 0.03 51.56 9.35
CA LEU A 290 1.07 52.38 8.75
C LEU A 290 2.22 52.57 9.76
N VAL A 291 3.43 52.17 9.38
CA VAL A 291 4.66 52.45 10.12
C VAL A 291 5.49 53.42 9.31
N ARG A 292 5.74 54.61 9.86
CA ARG A 292 6.53 55.64 9.18
C ARG A 292 7.43 56.36 10.15
N GLU A 293 8.55 56.85 9.64
CA GLU A 293 9.42 57.73 10.38
C GLU A 293 8.73 59.08 10.62
N ARG A 294 9.02 59.72 11.75
CA ARG A 294 8.54 61.09 12.02
C ARG A 294 9.71 62.03 12.29
N ASP A 295 10.60 61.64 13.20
CA ASP A 295 11.77 62.42 13.59
C ASP A 295 13.06 61.57 13.78
N GLU A 296 12.94 60.26 14.07
CA GLU A 296 14.05 59.32 14.31
C GLU A 296 13.70 57.92 13.75
N PRO A 297 14.70 57.08 13.37
CA PRO A 297 14.46 55.72 12.88
C PRO A 297 13.59 54.89 13.82
N VAL A 298 12.57 54.22 13.27
CA VAL A 298 11.57 53.48 14.04
C VAL A 298 11.82 51.98 13.91
N VAL A 299 11.96 51.29 15.05
CA VAL A 299 11.87 49.82 15.13
C VAL A 299 10.49 49.46 15.70
N ALA A 300 9.69 48.75 14.92
CA ALA A 300 8.35 48.29 15.30
C ALA A 300 8.30 46.76 15.36
N ASP A 301 7.86 46.21 16.49
CA ASP A 301 7.50 44.80 16.60
C ASP A 301 5.98 44.68 16.70
N ILE A 302 5.38 44.10 15.66
CA ILE A 302 3.95 43.93 15.49
C ILE A 302 3.65 42.44 15.48
N THR A 303 2.92 41.97 16.47
CA THR A 303 2.46 40.57 16.52
C THR A 303 0.94 40.51 16.41
N VAL A 304 0.42 39.80 15.42
CA VAL A 304 -1.01 39.56 15.17
C VAL A 304 -1.32 38.10 15.47
N ARG A 305 -2.07 37.83 16.55
CA ARG A 305 -2.32 36.45 16.95
C ARG A 305 -3.71 36.14 17.48
N ASN A 306 -4.03 34.85 17.57
CA ASN A 306 -5.25 34.31 18.17
C ASN A 306 -6.53 34.87 17.53
N GLY A 307 -6.73 34.61 16.23
CA GLY A 307 -7.93 35.03 15.51
C GLY A 307 -8.05 36.55 15.32
N SER A 308 -6.95 37.30 15.46
CA SER A 308 -6.97 38.74 15.21
C SER A 308 -7.22 39.02 13.72
N THR A 309 -7.92 40.12 13.44
CA THR A 309 -8.24 40.56 12.08
C THR A 309 -7.66 41.94 11.81
N LEU A 310 -7.07 42.10 10.63
CA LEU A 310 -6.66 43.39 10.09
C LEU A 310 -7.52 43.66 8.86
N VAL A 311 -8.14 44.84 8.80
CA VAL A 311 -8.98 45.27 7.69
C VAL A 311 -8.42 46.57 7.16
N ALA A 312 -8.06 46.61 5.88
CA ALA A 312 -7.48 47.78 5.24
C ALA A 312 -8.46 48.37 4.23
N GLY A 313 -8.72 49.68 4.32
CA GLY A 313 -9.61 50.40 3.40
C GLY A 313 -9.04 50.55 1.99
N ASN A 314 -7.71 50.46 1.85
CA ASN A 314 -7.00 50.48 0.57
C ASN A 314 -6.43 49.10 0.15
N GLY A 315 -6.75 48.03 0.89
CA GLY A 315 -6.23 46.68 0.63
C GLY A 315 -4.81 46.40 1.16
N VAL A 316 -4.15 47.36 1.83
CA VAL A 316 -2.79 47.19 2.39
C VAL A 316 -2.85 46.93 3.89
N LEU A 317 -2.47 45.73 4.35
CA LEU A 317 -2.44 45.38 5.76
C LEU A 317 -1.35 46.14 6.52
N LEU A 318 -0.15 46.17 5.95
CA LEU A 318 1.01 46.82 6.53
C LEU A 318 1.70 47.63 5.45
N GLU A 319 1.82 48.93 5.70
CA GLU A 319 2.62 49.85 4.89
C GLU A 319 3.76 50.38 5.75
N ALA A 320 5.00 50.16 5.31
CA ALA A 320 6.20 50.67 5.97
C ALA A 320 6.90 51.67 5.05
N THR A 321 7.03 52.93 5.47
CA THR A 321 7.68 54.00 4.70
C THR A 321 8.92 54.54 5.41
N ASP A 322 9.81 55.19 4.66
CA ASP A 322 11.02 55.83 5.19
C ASP A 322 12.01 54.82 5.80
N THR A 323 12.87 55.23 6.73
CA THR A 323 13.91 54.37 7.32
C THR A 323 13.40 53.65 8.55
N VAL A 324 12.46 52.72 8.37
CA VAL A 324 11.86 51.94 9.46
C VAL A 324 12.24 50.46 9.41
N THR A 325 12.26 49.81 10.56
CA THR A 325 12.41 48.35 10.71
C THR A 325 11.18 47.76 11.35
N VAL A 326 10.52 46.83 10.67
CA VAL A 326 9.28 46.19 11.13
C VAL A 326 9.50 44.68 11.24
N ALA A 327 9.27 44.13 12.42
CA ALA A 327 9.04 42.69 12.59
C ALA A 327 7.52 42.47 12.61
N PHE A 328 7.00 41.79 11.59
CA PHE A 328 5.57 41.49 11.45
C PHE A 328 5.32 39.99 11.65
N ASN A 329 4.87 39.62 12.83
CA ASN A 329 4.66 38.24 13.25
C ASN A 329 3.17 37.90 13.22
N VAL A 330 2.77 36.84 12.51
CA VAL A 330 1.38 36.38 12.45
C VAL A 330 1.29 34.94 12.94
N GLU A 331 0.38 34.70 13.87
CA GLU A 331 0.15 33.39 14.48
C GLU A 331 -1.35 33.09 14.61
N SER A 332 -1.79 31.89 14.22
CA SER A 332 -3.17 31.42 14.41
C SER A 332 -4.24 32.45 14.00
N SER A 333 -3.97 33.18 12.91
CA SER A 333 -4.82 34.25 12.37
C SER A 333 -4.82 34.16 10.85
N THR A 334 -5.96 34.48 10.24
CA THR A 334 -6.13 34.49 8.77
C THR A 334 -6.35 35.93 8.33
N LEU A 335 -5.44 36.44 7.51
CA LEU A 335 -5.43 37.83 7.05
C LEU A 335 -5.52 37.88 5.52
N ALA A 336 -6.12 38.95 5.00
CA ALA A 336 -6.22 39.21 3.58
C ALA A 336 -5.84 40.68 3.28
N GLY A 337 -4.88 40.88 2.40
CA GLY A 337 -4.37 42.17 1.97
C GLY A 337 -2.85 42.21 1.87
N ASN A 338 -2.33 43.31 1.32
CA ASN A 338 -0.95 43.42 0.88
C ASN A 338 -0.01 43.89 2.01
N ILE A 339 1.28 43.59 1.87
CA ILE A 339 2.35 44.16 2.69
C ILE A 339 3.27 44.93 1.75
N ILE A 340 3.43 46.23 1.97
CA ILE A 340 4.16 47.12 1.07
C ILE A 340 5.25 47.86 1.83
N ASN A 341 6.47 47.79 1.30
CA ASN A 341 7.63 48.52 1.79
C ASN A 341 8.06 49.62 0.83
N GLY A 342 8.23 50.84 1.35
CA GLY A 342 9.01 51.87 0.67
C GLY A 342 10.47 51.44 0.49
N ALA A 343 11.18 52.08 -0.44
CA ALA A 343 12.53 51.66 -0.86
C ALA A 343 13.58 51.57 0.28
N ALA A 344 13.43 52.36 1.34
CA ALA A 344 14.33 52.37 2.49
C ALA A 344 13.81 51.57 3.70
N ALA A 345 12.59 51.03 3.63
CA ALA A 345 11.96 50.32 4.73
C ALA A 345 12.46 48.87 4.81
N THR A 346 12.60 48.37 6.03
CA THR A 346 12.97 46.99 6.31
C THR A 346 11.83 46.27 6.99
N THR A 347 11.28 45.22 6.38
CA THR A 347 10.17 44.44 6.97
C THR A 347 10.47 42.95 6.91
N HIS A 348 10.41 42.31 8.07
CA HIS A 348 10.55 40.87 8.24
C HIS A 348 9.20 40.27 8.60
N VAL A 349 8.63 39.47 7.70
CA VAL A 349 7.34 38.79 7.88
C VAL A 349 7.57 37.37 8.36
N ASN A 350 6.97 37.00 9.49
CA ASN A 350 7.03 35.64 10.04
C ASN A 350 5.61 35.07 10.17
N LEU A 351 5.35 33.95 9.49
CA LEU A 351 4.07 33.24 9.55
C LEU A 351 4.27 31.88 10.23
N GLY A 352 3.52 31.60 11.30
CA GLY A 352 3.59 30.31 11.98
C GLY A 352 2.30 29.97 12.71
N ASN A 353 2.25 28.79 13.34
CA ASN A 353 1.13 28.36 14.17
C ASN A 353 -0.23 28.46 13.46
N ASN A 354 -0.34 27.93 12.23
CA ASN A 354 -1.54 28.00 11.39
C ASN A 354 -1.97 29.42 10.99
N ALA A 355 -1.02 30.37 10.91
CA ALA A 355 -1.28 31.67 10.31
C ALA A 355 -1.43 31.57 8.79
N SER A 356 -2.31 32.38 8.22
CA SER A 356 -2.39 32.54 6.77
C SER A 356 -2.50 34.00 6.35
N ILE A 357 -1.81 34.36 5.26
CA ILE A 357 -1.97 35.63 4.56
C ILE A 357 -2.29 35.35 3.10
N THR A 358 -3.33 36.00 2.58
CA THR A 358 -3.57 36.09 1.13
C THR A 358 -3.34 37.53 0.69
N GLY A 359 -2.37 37.77 -0.20
CA GLY A 359 -2.00 39.12 -0.61
C GLY A 359 -0.65 39.20 -1.31
N VAL A 360 -0.35 40.39 -1.84
CA VAL A 360 0.94 40.73 -2.46
C VAL A 360 1.93 41.20 -1.40
N PHE A 361 3.16 40.70 -1.46
CA PHE A 361 4.30 41.30 -0.75
C PHE A 361 5.11 42.10 -1.75
N ASP A 362 5.28 43.40 -1.49
CA ASP A 362 6.01 44.32 -2.36
C ASP A 362 7.22 44.88 -1.60
N ASN A 363 8.42 44.55 -2.09
CA ASN A 363 9.71 44.98 -1.54
C ASN A 363 9.92 44.57 -0.06
N VAL A 364 9.34 43.45 0.36
CA VAL A 364 9.46 42.95 1.75
C VAL A 364 10.85 42.36 1.96
N THR A 365 11.57 42.80 2.99
CA THR A 365 12.99 42.41 3.19
C THR A 365 13.19 40.92 3.40
N SER A 366 12.33 40.25 4.17
CA SER A 366 12.33 38.79 4.22
C SER A 366 10.99 38.21 4.64
N ALA A 367 10.69 37.01 4.15
CA ALA A 367 9.57 36.21 4.62
C ALA A 367 10.05 34.85 5.16
N THR A 368 9.57 34.49 6.35
CA THR A 368 9.79 33.18 6.95
C THR A 368 8.45 32.50 7.21
N LEU A 369 8.27 31.32 6.64
CA LEU A 369 7.10 30.49 6.90
C LEU A 369 7.51 29.29 7.74
N ALA A 370 6.93 29.20 8.92
CA ALA A 370 7.09 28.12 9.89
C ALA A 370 5.90 27.14 9.82
N VAL A 371 5.84 26.20 10.75
CA VAL A 371 4.79 25.16 10.80
C VAL A 371 3.38 25.75 10.72
N GLY A 372 2.61 25.32 9.72
CA GLY A 372 1.24 25.78 9.44
C GLY A 372 1.16 27.21 8.89
N GLY A 373 2.27 27.92 8.75
CA GLY A 373 2.31 29.24 8.12
C GLY A 373 2.04 29.13 6.62
N ARG A 374 1.03 29.85 6.12
CA ARG A 374 0.64 29.84 4.71
C ARG A 374 0.62 31.24 4.12
N TRP A 375 1.27 31.42 2.98
CA TRP A 375 1.13 32.61 2.15
C TRP A 375 0.55 32.20 0.81
N GLN A 376 -0.56 32.81 0.40
CA GLN A 376 -1.09 32.70 -0.95
C GLN A 376 -0.94 34.03 -1.66
N LEU A 377 -0.26 34.03 -2.80
CA LEU A 377 -0.11 35.23 -3.62
C LEU A 377 -1.47 35.62 -4.20
N ALA A 378 -1.75 36.92 -4.19
CA ALA A 378 -2.90 37.52 -4.88
C ALA A 378 -2.49 38.26 -6.17
N GLY A 379 -1.21 38.16 -6.54
CA GLY A 379 -0.53 38.85 -7.64
C GLY A 379 0.97 38.64 -7.52
N ASP A 380 1.74 39.15 -8.48
CA ASP A 380 3.20 39.16 -8.44
C ASP A 380 3.71 39.75 -7.12
N SER A 381 4.76 39.16 -6.56
CA SER A 381 5.31 39.56 -5.26
C SER A 381 6.83 39.55 -5.26
N ASP A 382 7.44 40.41 -4.45
CA ASP A 382 8.88 40.56 -4.29
C ASP A 382 9.29 40.49 -2.81
N VAL A 383 10.29 39.66 -2.52
CA VAL A 383 10.92 39.57 -1.21
C VAL A 383 12.46 39.57 -1.33
N GLY A 384 13.14 40.11 -0.32
CA GLY A 384 14.61 40.09 -0.26
C GLY A 384 15.20 38.70 0.01
N ALA A 385 14.59 37.95 0.93
CA ALA A 385 14.97 36.58 1.24
C ALA A 385 13.73 35.76 1.64
N LEU A 386 13.73 34.47 1.31
CA LEU A 386 12.61 33.58 1.62
C LEU A 386 13.11 32.31 2.31
N THR A 387 12.57 32.03 3.50
CA THR A 387 12.82 30.79 4.23
C THR A 387 11.53 29.98 4.41
N LEU A 388 11.52 28.76 3.88
CA LEU A 388 10.41 27.83 3.96
C LEU A 388 10.73 26.65 4.89
N ASN A 389 10.38 26.78 6.16
CA ASN A 389 10.58 25.71 7.14
C ASN A 389 9.53 24.59 6.97
N SER A 390 9.80 23.45 7.59
CA SER A 390 8.91 22.29 7.61
C SER A 390 7.49 22.68 8.02
N GLY A 391 6.51 22.32 7.18
CA GLY A 391 5.11 22.66 7.36
C GLY A 391 4.70 24.09 6.96
N GLY A 392 5.64 24.92 6.51
CA GLY A 392 5.37 26.22 5.88
C GLY A 392 5.01 26.07 4.40
N THR A 393 4.15 26.93 3.88
CA THR A 393 3.65 26.81 2.50
C THR A 393 3.48 28.16 1.81
N VAL A 394 4.06 28.31 0.62
CA VAL A 394 3.73 29.41 -0.30
C VAL A 394 2.95 28.83 -1.49
N ALA A 395 1.75 29.35 -1.73
CA ALA A 395 0.98 29.09 -2.94
C ALA A 395 1.11 30.30 -3.87
N LEU A 396 1.58 30.07 -5.09
CA LEU A 396 1.85 31.13 -6.06
C LEU A 396 0.59 31.72 -6.69
N GLY A 397 -0.59 31.23 -6.33
CA GLY A 397 -1.87 31.81 -6.71
C GLY A 397 -3.03 30.92 -6.31
N ASP A 398 -4.24 31.34 -6.67
CA ASP A 398 -5.46 30.54 -6.57
C ASP A 398 -5.78 29.76 -7.85
N GLY A 399 -4.93 29.89 -8.88
CA GLY A 399 -5.11 29.25 -10.19
C GLY A 399 -5.97 30.04 -11.17
N THR A 400 -6.42 31.26 -10.85
CA THR A 400 -7.16 32.11 -11.79
C THR A 400 -6.26 32.92 -12.73
N ALA A 401 -5.02 33.16 -12.32
CA ALA A 401 -3.96 33.80 -13.09
C ALA A 401 -2.60 33.22 -12.66
N PHE A 402 -1.60 33.35 -13.53
CA PHE A 402 -0.23 32.95 -13.22
C PHE A 402 0.55 34.12 -12.62
N ASN A 403 1.19 33.92 -11.47
CA ASN A 403 1.96 34.95 -10.78
C ASN A 403 3.45 34.58 -10.70
N THR A 404 4.26 35.62 -10.55
CA THR A 404 5.70 35.52 -10.33
C THR A 404 6.05 35.94 -8.90
N LEU A 405 6.72 35.04 -8.17
CA LEU A 405 7.39 35.36 -6.92
C LEU A 405 8.86 35.63 -7.19
N THR A 406 9.32 36.85 -6.92
CA THR A 406 10.73 37.23 -7.00
C THR A 406 11.36 37.23 -5.61
N VAL A 407 12.47 36.52 -5.46
CA VAL A 407 13.34 36.53 -4.28
C VAL A 407 14.66 37.15 -4.72
N SER A 408 14.88 38.43 -4.42
CA SER A 408 16.06 39.15 -4.94
C SER A 408 17.39 38.64 -4.36
N GLY A 409 17.38 38.08 -3.15
CA GLY A 409 18.51 37.40 -2.50
C GLY A 409 18.37 35.88 -2.46
N ASP A 410 18.74 35.29 -1.32
CA ASP A 410 18.82 33.83 -1.16
C ASP A 410 17.47 33.19 -0.78
N PHE A 411 17.29 31.95 -1.26
CA PHE A 411 16.15 31.10 -0.92
C PHE A 411 16.60 29.87 -0.11
N VAL A 412 15.98 29.65 1.05
CA VAL A 412 16.32 28.56 1.96
C VAL A 412 15.11 27.65 2.18
N GLY A 413 15.22 26.42 1.70
CA GLY A 413 14.26 25.36 1.96
C GLY A 413 14.64 24.53 3.18
N ALA A 414 13.75 24.38 4.15
CA ALA A 414 13.92 23.49 5.29
C ALA A 414 12.72 22.54 5.45
N GLY A 415 12.23 22.01 4.31
CA GLY A 415 11.14 21.04 4.22
C GLY A 415 9.75 21.64 3.99
N GLY A 416 9.64 22.95 3.75
CA GLY A 416 8.39 23.61 3.36
C GLY A 416 7.96 23.29 1.93
N ALA A 417 6.82 23.85 1.50
CA ALA A 417 6.22 23.58 0.19
C ALA A 417 5.95 24.84 -0.64
N LEU A 418 6.16 24.73 -1.95
CA LEU A 418 5.75 25.67 -2.98
C LEU A 418 4.61 25.02 -3.79
N LEU A 419 3.49 25.72 -3.97
CA LEU A 419 2.39 25.26 -4.81
C LEU A 419 2.32 26.14 -6.05
N PHE A 420 2.59 25.53 -7.21
CA PHE A 420 2.51 26.14 -8.53
C PHE A 420 1.18 25.78 -9.19
N ASN A 421 0.62 26.73 -9.93
CA ASN A 421 -0.40 26.50 -10.94
C ASN A 421 0.28 26.50 -12.31
N THR A 422 0.00 25.49 -13.11
CA THR A 422 0.62 25.30 -14.42
C THR A 422 -0.41 24.79 -15.42
N VAL A 423 -0.38 25.29 -16.66
CA VAL A 423 -1.04 24.61 -17.77
C VAL A 423 -0.13 23.44 -18.17
N LEU A 424 -0.38 22.22 -17.69
CA LEU A 424 0.47 21.08 -18.09
C LEU A 424 0.30 20.80 -19.59
N GLY A 425 1.36 21.01 -20.35
CA GLY A 425 1.38 20.98 -21.82
C GLY A 425 2.80 20.84 -22.33
N ASP A 426 3.15 21.57 -23.40
CA ASP A 426 4.47 21.55 -24.02
C ASP A 426 5.43 22.56 -23.35
N ASP A 427 6.63 22.74 -23.91
CA ASP A 427 7.66 23.64 -23.38
C ASP A 427 7.21 25.11 -23.26
N ALA A 428 6.19 25.54 -24.02
CA ALA A 428 5.68 26.91 -24.06
C ALA A 428 4.53 27.17 -23.09
N SER A 429 4.14 26.17 -22.29
CA SER A 429 3.05 26.26 -21.32
C SER A 429 3.20 27.41 -20.32
N ASP A 430 2.10 28.11 -20.07
CA ASP A 430 2.02 29.11 -19.02
C ASP A 430 2.07 28.46 -17.62
N SER A 431 2.78 29.11 -16.70
CA SER A 431 2.92 28.67 -15.31
C SER A 431 3.22 29.82 -14.37
N ASP A 432 2.85 29.65 -13.11
CA ASP A 432 3.45 30.38 -12.00
C ASP A 432 4.98 30.24 -12.04
N LYS A 433 5.69 31.28 -11.59
CA LYS A 433 7.17 31.33 -11.59
C LYS A 433 7.75 31.73 -10.24
N LEU A 434 8.86 31.09 -9.87
CA LEU A 434 9.72 31.52 -8.79
C LEU A 434 11.06 31.97 -9.37
N ILE A 435 11.40 33.25 -9.23
CA ILE A 435 12.67 33.83 -9.68
C ILE A 435 13.54 34.13 -8.45
N ILE A 436 14.73 33.55 -8.39
CA ILE A 436 15.66 33.71 -7.27
C ILE A 436 16.91 34.39 -7.80
N GLY A 437 17.18 35.61 -7.35
CA GLY A 437 18.36 36.39 -7.75
C GLY A 437 19.65 35.87 -7.11
N GLY A 438 19.57 35.36 -5.88
CA GLY A 438 20.68 34.78 -5.13
C GLY A 438 20.82 33.26 -5.28
N SER A 439 21.37 32.62 -4.26
CA SER A 439 21.61 31.17 -4.21
C SER A 439 20.47 30.42 -3.52
N THR A 440 20.32 29.13 -3.84
CA THR A 440 19.37 28.22 -3.18
C THR A 440 20.09 27.25 -2.26
N SER A 441 19.44 26.87 -1.15
CA SER A 441 19.97 25.84 -0.23
C SER A 441 18.86 25.04 0.46
N GLY A 442 19.22 23.85 0.95
CA GLY A 442 18.32 22.97 1.70
C GLY A 442 17.32 22.22 0.82
N GLN A 443 16.16 21.84 1.38
CA GLN A 443 15.15 21.01 0.70
C GLN A 443 13.78 21.71 0.66
N THR A 444 13.13 21.67 -0.50
CA THR A 444 11.79 22.22 -0.71
C THR A 444 10.91 21.27 -1.50
N ASN A 445 9.66 21.12 -1.07
CA ASN A 445 8.65 20.36 -1.80
C ASN A 445 7.98 21.26 -2.85
N VAL A 446 7.78 20.75 -4.06
CA VAL A 446 7.10 21.44 -5.16
C VAL A 446 5.84 20.67 -5.50
N ALA A 447 4.67 21.26 -5.31
CA ALA A 447 3.41 20.70 -5.76
C ALA A 447 2.92 21.50 -6.96
N VAL A 448 2.36 20.80 -7.95
CA VAL A 448 1.87 21.41 -9.19
C VAL A 448 0.39 21.09 -9.35
N ASN A 449 -0.41 22.14 -9.50
CA ASN A 449 -1.82 22.07 -9.83
C ASN A 449 -1.98 22.31 -11.33
N ASN A 450 -2.58 21.35 -12.04
CA ASN A 450 -2.90 21.52 -13.45
C ASN A 450 -4.11 22.44 -13.61
N VAL A 451 -3.95 23.56 -14.31
CA VAL A 451 -5.02 24.52 -14.57
C VAL A 451 -5.36 24.52 -16.06
N GLY A 452 -6.18 23.55 -16.46
CA GLY A 452 -6.68 23.47 -17.83
C GLY A 452 -5.67 22.98 -18.88
N GLY A 453 -4.56 22.38 -18.45
CA GLY A 453 -3.58 21.77 -19.36
C GLY A 453 -4.02 20.40 -19.87
N ALA A 454 -4.00 20.24 -21.19
CA ALA A 454 -4.34 19.01 -21.91
C ALA A 454 -3.27 17.91 -21.82
N GLY A 455 -2.09 18.23 -21.31
CA GLY A 455 -0.91 17.40 -21.44
C GLY A 455 -0.33 17.42 -22.86
N ALA A 456 1.00 17.35 -22.95
CA ALA A 456 1.74 17.17 -24.18
C ALA A 456 3.15 16.67 -23.85
N GLN A 457 3.81 16.12 -24.87
CA GLN A 457 5.23 15.79 -24.76
C GLN A 457 6.08 17.07 -24.67
N THR A 458 6.96 17.14 -23.68
CA THR A 458 7.96 18.21 -23.54
C THR A 458 9.30 17.79 -24.13
N VAL A 459 10.11 18.77 -24.53
CA VAL A 459 11.53 18.57 -24.90
C VAL A 459 12.42 19.14 -23.80
N ASN A 460 12.41 20.46 -23.63
CA ASN A 460 13.18 21.16 -22.61
C ASN A 460 12.44 21.23 -21.27
N GLY A 461 11.10 21.28 -21.30
CA GLY A 461 10.22 21.34 -20.15
C GLY A 461 9.66 22.73 -19.84
N ILE A 462 8.64 22.75 -18.99
CA ILE A 462 7.92 23.94 -18.52
C ILE A 462 8.71 24.54 -17.35
N GLN A 463 9.23 25.76 -17.50
CA GLN A 463 10.07 26.38 -16.48
C GLN A 463 9.24 26.84 -15.27
N LEU A 464 9.58 26.35 -14.07
CA LEU A 464 8.96 26.75 -12.81
C LEU A 464 9.85 27.69 -11.99
N ILE A 465 11.15 27.36 -11.91
CA ILE A 465 12.08 28.04 -11.00
C ILE A 465 13.30 28.52 -11.78
N GLN A 466 13.63 29.80 -11.62
CA GLN A 466 14.84 30.40 -12.15
C GLN A 466 15.80 30.73 -11.00
N VAL A 467 17.08 30.38 -11.14
CA VAL A 467 18.11 30.65 -10.14
C VAL A 467 19.26 31.43 -10.77
N GLY A 468 19.51 32.64 -10.26
CA GLY A 468 20.59 33.52 -10.70
C GLY A 468 21.95 33.23 -10.06
N GLY A 469 21.96 32.74 -8.81
CA GLY A 469 23.15 32.33 -8.08
C GLY A 469 23.43 30.83 -8.12
N ALA A 470 24.04 30.28 -7.07
CA ALA A 470 24.32 28.85 -6.99
C ALA A 470 23.04 28.06 -6.64
N SER A 471 22.64 27.12 -7.50
CA SER A 471 21.44 26.28 -7.27
C SER A 471 21.73 25.03 -6.42
N ASN A 472 22.19 25.22 -5.18
CA ASN A 472 22.54 24.12 -4.26
C ASN A 472 21.34 23.55 -3.48
N GLY A 473 20.17 24.17 -3.59
CA GLY A 473 18.93 23.67 -3.01
C GLY A 473 18.33 22.51 -3.82
N VAL A 474 17.69 21.57 -3.13
CA VAL A 474 17.00 20.43 -3.74
C VAL A 474 15.50 20.70 -3.75
N PHE A 475 14.92 20.67 -4.95
CA PHE A 475 13.47 20.72 -5.14
C PHE A 475 12.95 19.32 -5.46
N THR A 476 11.95 18.88 -4.71
CA THR A 476 11.36 17.55 -4.87
C THR A 476 9.88 17.69 -5.21
N LEU A 477 9.44 17.05 -6.29
CA LEU A 477 8.02 17.02 -6.64
C LEU A 477 7.22 16.29 -5.54
N ALA A 478 6.21 16.96 -4.99
CA ALA A 478 5.31 16.45 -3.99
C ALA A 478 3.95 16.15 -4.66
N GLY A 479 3.60 14.86 -4.69
CA GLY A 479 2.46 14.38 -5.46
C GLY A 479 2.82 14.15 -6.94
N ARG A 480 1.79 14.01 -7.77
CA ARG A 480 1.93 13.70 -9.20
C ARG A 480 1.48 14.90 -10.03
N ALA A 481 2.30 15.32 -10.98
CA ALA A 481 1.92 16.33 -11.97
C ALA A 481 1.47 15.61 -13.25
N ILE A 482 0.17 15.67 -13.57
CA ILE A 482 -0.44 14.89 -14.65
C ILE A 482 -1.36 15.77 -15.51
N GLY A 483 -1.29 15.59 -16.82
CA GLY A 483 -2.16 16.24 -17.79
C GLY A 483 -2.38 15.31 -18.99
N GLY A 484 -3.62 15.17 -19.45
CA GLY A 484 -3.96 14.22 -20.50
C GLY A 484 -3.53 12.80 -20.15
N GLN A 485 -2.82 12.17 -21.09
CA GLN A 485 -2.21 10.85 -20.91
C GLN A 485 -0.79 10.86 -20.32
N TYR A 486 -0.23 12.04 -20.01
CA TYR A 486 1.18 12.22 -19.64
C TYR A 486 1.38 12.43 -18.14
N GLU A 487 2.55 12.01 -17.66
CA GLU A 487 3.06 12.31 -16.31
C GLU A 487 4.34 13.15 -16.40
N TYR A 488 4.40 14.20 -15.58
CA TYR A 488 5.47 15.20 -15.56
C TYR A 488 6.33 15.06 -14.30
N PHE A 489 7.63 15.21 -14.48
CA PHE A 489 8.64 15.12 -13.44
C PHE A 489 9.42 16.43 -13.35
N LEU A 490 9.97 16.71 -12.18
CA LEU A 490 10.80 17.89 -11.98
C LEU A 490 12.26 17.58 -12.34
N HIS A 491 12.88 18.43 -13.15
CA HIS A 491 14.26 18.32 -13.59
C HIS A 491 15.02 19.60 -13.32
N GLN A 492 16.29 19.46 -12.94
CA GLN A 492 17.24 20.57 -12.96
C GLN A 492 17.89 20.64 -14.35
N GLY A 493 17.82 21.82 -14.96
CA GLY A 493 18.28 22.12 -16.29
C GLY A 493 17.43 21.57 -17.44
N THR A 494 17.60 22.19 -18.60
CA THR A 494 17.08 21.72 -19.90
C THR A 494 17.90 20.56 -20.45
N THR A 495 17.38 19.88 -21.48
CA THR A 495 18.14 18.87 -22.23
C THR A 495 19.35 19.45 -22.96
N ALA A 496 19.28 20.72 -23.40
CA ALA A 496 20.38 21.41 -24.08
C ALA A 496 21.44 21.97 -23.12
N ALA A 497 21.06 22.28 -21.87
CA ALA A 497 21.96 22.77 -20.83
C ALA A 497 21.70 22.06 -19.48
N PRO A 498 22.06 20.76 -19.32
CA PRO A 498 21.73 19.98 -18.12
C PRO A 498 22.35 20.50 -16.82
N THR A 499 23.37 21.36 -16.92
CA THR A 499 24.09 21.94 -15.79
C THR A 499 23.59 23.32 -15.38
N GLU A 500 22.60 23.88 -16.08
CA GLU A 500 22.00 25.15 -15.63
C GLU A 500 21.22 24.95 -14.32
N GLY A 501 21.17 25.99 -13.49
CA GLY A 501 20.53 25.91 -12.15
C GLY A 501 19.00 26.03 -12.14
N ASN A 502 18.36 26.16 -13.30
CA ASN A 502 16.91 26.35 -13.42
C ASN A 502 16.15 25.01 -13.30
N TRP A 503 14.87 25.05 -12.92
CA TRP A 503 14.06 23.84 -12.75
C TRP A 503 12.81 23.85 -13.64
N TYR A 504 12.56 22.70 -14.26
CA TYR A 504 11.54 22.51 -15.29
C TYR A 504 10.70 21.26 -15.01
N LEU A 505 9.43 21.28 -15.42
CA LEU A 505 8.62 20.07 -15.54
C LEU A 505 8.82 19.45 -16.92
N ARG A 506 9.14 18.16 -16.98
CA ARG A 506 9.21 17.41 -18.24
C ARG A 506 8.37 16.14 -18.18
N SER A 507 7.70 15.81 -19.28
CA SER A 507 6.92 14.59 -19.48
C SER A 507 7.80 13.33 -19.63
N ALA A 508 9.00 13.31 -19.05
CA ALA A 508 9.99 12.25 -19.16
C ALA A 508 10.65 12.03 -17.81
N LEU A 509 11.06 10.79 -17.51
CA LEU A 509 11.75 10.48 -16.27
C LEU A 509 13.08 11.26 -16.16
N PRO A 510 13.46 11.72 -14.95
CA PRO A 510 14.81 12.23 -14.71
C PRO A 510 15.81 11.12 -14.99
N VAL A 511 16.72 11.37 -15.93
CA VAL A 511 17.82 10.45 -16.22
C VAL A 511 18.71 10.43 -14.98
N ALA A 512 18.82 9.27 -14.32
CA ALA A 512 19.78 9.11 -13.25
C ALA A 512 21.19 9.38 -13.83
N PRO A 513 22.01 10.25 -13.22
CA PRO A 513 23.36 10.49 -13.72
C PRO A 513 24.09 9.15 -13.79
N ASP A 514 24.69 8.85 -14.94
CA ASP A 514 25.42 7.59 -15.14
C ASP A 514 26.48 7.47 -14.03
N PRO A 515 26.40 6.42 -13.18
CA PRO A 515 27.36 6.21 -12.10
C PRO A 515 28.80 6.13 -12.62
N CYS A 516 29.00 5.66 -13.86
CA CYS A 516 30.31 5.57 -14.50
C CYS A 516 30.90 6.94 -14.86
N LEU A 517 30.07 7.98 -15.02
CA LEU A 517 30.55 9.36 -15.20
C LEU A 517 31.03 9.96 -13.87
N ALA A 518 30.43 9.57 -12.74
CA ALA A 518 30.81 10.02 -11.41
C ALA A 518 32.02 9.25 -10.84
N ASP A 519 32.07 7.94 -11.09
CA ASP A 519 33.18 7.07 -10.69
C ASP A 519 33.42 5.99 -11.77
N PRO A 520 34.37 6.22 -12.68
CA PRO A 520 34.73 5.26 -13.73
C PRO A 520 35.28 3.92 -13.20
N THR A 521 35.54 3.81 -11.89
CA THR A 521 36.10 2.60 -11.28
C THR A 521 35.03 1.62 -10.77
N LEU A 522 33.74 1.99 -10.86
CA LEU A 522 32.65 1.13 -10.43
C LEU A 522 32.61 -0.19 -11.24
N PRO A 523 32.34 -1.35 -10.61
CA PRO A 523 32.24 -2.63 -11.30
C PRO A 523 31.16 -2.61 -12.37
N GLY A 524 31.53 -2.83 -13.64
CA GLY A 524 30.64 -2.72 -14.80
C GLY A 524 30.92 -1.52 -15.70
N CYS A 525 31.62 -0.50 -15.19
CA CYS A 525 32.20 0.58 -15.99
C CYS A 525 33.44 0.04 -16.70
N THR A 526 33.24 -0.42 -17.93
CA THR A 526 34.34 -0.87 -18.78
C THR A 526 34.74 0.30 -19.70
N PRO A 527 36.04 0.60 -19.90
CA PRO A 527 36.48 1.52 -20.92
C PRO A 527 36.31 0.84 -22.29
N VAL A 528 35.06 0.62 -22.67
CA VAL A 528 34.72 0.22 -24.03
C VAL A 528 34.67 1.53 -24.79
N VAL A 529 35.56 1.68 -25.76
CA VAL A 529 35.36 2.59 -26.89
C VAL A 529 34.21 1.98 -27.70
N VAL A 530 33.00 1.96 -27.13
CA VAL A 530 31.79 1.95 -27.92
C VAL A 530 31.84 3.32 -28.60
N PRO A 531 31.64 3.44 -29.93
CA PRO A 531 31.26 4.75 -30.45
C PRO A 531 30.13 5.22 -29.52
N PRO A 532 30.22 6.42 -28.90
CA PRO A 532 29.22 6.84 -27.94
C PRO A 532 27.87 6.55 -28.60
N ASP A 533 27.04 5.78 -27.90
CA ASP A 533 25.62 5.72 -28.24
C ASP A 533 25.23 7.18 -28.46
N PRO A 534 24.72 7.56 -29.65
CA PRO A 534 24.67 8.95 -30.04
C PRO A 534 24.01 9.72 -28.92
N ASP A 535 24.81 10.56 -28.27
CA ASP A 535 24.35 11.48 -27.24
C ASP A 535 23.10 12.15 -27.84
N PRO A 536 21.92 12.08 -27.20
CA PRO A 536 20.68 12.56 -27.81
C PRO A 536 20.74 14.04 -28.21
N CYS A 537 21.82 14.75 -27.85
CA CYS A 537 22.06 16.15 -28.17
C CYS A 537 23.49 16.48 -28.69
N VAL A 538 24.19 15.62 -29.45
CA VAL A 538 25.32 16.16 -30.25
C VAL A 538 24.75 16.94 -31.43
N VAL A 539 24.90 18.26 -31.40
CA VAL A 539 24.65 19.14 -32.56
C VAL A 539 25.70 18.85 -33.63
N ASN A 540 25.50 17.76 -34.38
CA ASN A 540 26.24 17.47 -35.59
C ASN A 540 25.54 18.20 -36.75
N PRO A 541 26.21 19.12 -37.47
CA PRO A 541 25.63 19.80 -38.62
C PRO A 541 25.20 18.87 -39.77
N ALA A 542 25.49 17.56 -39.70
CA ALA A 542 25.02 16.54 -40.65
C ALA A 542 23.76 15.75 -40.21
N LEU A 543 23.30 15.86 -38.95
CA LEU A 543 22.11 15.16 -38.42
C LEU A 543 21.30 16.13 -37.51
N PRO A 544 20.31 16.88 -38.04
CA PRO A 544 19.77 18.06 -37.37
C PRO A 544 18.74 17.81 -36.25
N GLN A 545 18.47 16.57 -35.82
CA GLN A 545 17.26 16.29 -35.03
C GLN A 545 17.60 15.47 -33.77
N CYS A 546 17.57 16.13 -32.62
CA CYS A 546 17.51 15.45 -31.32
C CYS A 546 16.27 14.56 -31.33
N GLN A 547 16.43 13.27 -31.06
CA GLN A 547 15.27 12.39 -30.91
C GLN A 547 14.53 12.82 -29.64
N PRO A 548 13.25 13.25 -29.74
CA PRO A 548 12.56 13.81 -28.59
C PRO A 548 12.40 12.74 -27.50
N PRO A 549 12.50 13.12 -26.20
CA PRO A 549 12.44 12.17 -25.09
C PRO A 549 11.17 11.34 -25.15
N ILE A 550 11.24 10.03 -24.88
CA ILE A 550 10.04 9.18 -24.86
C ILE A 550 9.12 9.69 -23.73
N PRO A 551 7.88 10.10 -24.03
CA PRO A 551 6.99 10.62 -23.02
C PRO A 551 6.52 9.50 -22.09
N VAL A 552 6.42 9.81 -20.80
CA VAL A 552 5.95 8.88 -19.77
C VAL A 552 4.43 8.96 -19.68
N LEU A 553 3.79 7.82 -19.94
CA LEU A 553 2.35 7.68 -19.81
C LEU A 553 1.98 7.35 -18.36
N ARG A 554 0.93 8.02 -17.89
CA ARG A 554 0.29 7.68 -16.62
C ARG A 554 -0.55 6.39 -16.77
N PRO A 555 -0.77 5.59 -15.70
CA PRO A 555 -1.47 4.30 -15.80
C PRO A 555 -3.00 4.41 -16.03
N GLU A 556 -3.62 5.55 -15.73
CA GLU A 556 -5.08 5.72 -15.78
C GLU A 556 -5.70 5.52 -17.17
N PRO A 557 -5.13 6.04 -18.28
CA PRO A 557 -5.56 5.72 -19.64
C PRO A 557 -5.72 4.22 -19.92
N GLY A 558 -4.76 3.41 -19.47
CA GLY A 558 -4.85 1.96 -19.61
C GLY A 558 -6.02 1.35 -18.83
N ALA A 559 -6.38 1.93 -17.67
CA ALA A 559 -7.50 1.46 -16.87
C ALA A 559 -8.86 1.76 -17.52
N TYR A 560 -9.00 2.91 -18.19
CA TYR A 560 -10.20 3.19 -19.01
C TYR A 560 -10.30 2.23 -20.19
N LEU A 561 -9.21 1.99 -20.93
CA LEU A 561 -9.17 1.03 -22.04
C LEU A 561 -9.48 -0.40 -21.57
N ALA A 562 -8.99 -0.80 -20.40
CA ALA A 562 -9.27 -2.12 -19.82
C ALA A 562 -10.74 -2.26 -19.38
N ASN A 563 -11.36 -1.20 -18.87
CA ASN A 563 -12.78 -1.19 -18.56
C ASN A 563 -13.64 -1.33 -19.83
N GLN A 564 -13.31 -0.59 -20.89
CA GLN A 564 -13.97 -0.69 -22.20
C GLN A 564 -13.83 -2.11 -22.77
N ALA A 565 -12.63 -2.68 -22.77
CA ALA A 565 -12.37 -4.05 -23.20
C ALA A 565 -13.14 -5.09 -22.38
N ALA A 566 -13.24 -4.91 -21.06
CA ALA A 566 -14.00 -5.81 -20.20
C ALA A 566 -15.51 -5.72 -20.46
N ALA A 567 -16.06 -4.50 -20.59
CA ALA A 567 -17.49 -4.28 -20.81
C ALA A 567 -17.98 -4.87 -22.14
N THR A 568 -17.23 -4.66 -23.22
CA THR A 568 -17.57 -5.14 -24.57
C THR A 568 -17.62 -6.67 -24.67
N GLN A 569 -16.85 -7.39 -23.86
CA GLN A 569 -16.78 -8.86 -23.87
C GLN A 569 -17.62 -9.54 -22.78
N MET A 570 -17.98 -8.83 -21.70
CA MET A 570 -18.50 -9.40 -20.45
C MET A 570 -19.65 -10.40 -20.66
N PHE A 571 -20.61 -10.07 -21.52
CA PHE A 571 -21.83 -10.85 -21.67
C PHE A 571 -21.88 -11.68 -22.97
N GLY A 572 -20.74 -11.87 -23.64
CA GLY A 572 -20.65 -12.69 -24.86
C GLY A 572 -21.06 -14.14 -24.59
N MET A 573 -21.82 -14.73 -25.53
CA MET A 573 -22.38 -16.08 -25.40
C MET A 573 -22.30 -16.87 -26.70
N ARG A 574 -22.14 -18.19 -26.56
CA ARG A 574 -22.26 -19.20 -27.62
C ARG A 574 -23.39 -20.16 -27.30
N LEU A 575 -23.91 -20.88 -28.30
CA LEU A 575 -24.93 -21.91 -28.07
C LEU A 575 -24.50 -22.94 -27.01
N SER A 576 -23.24 -23.37 -27.07
CA SER A 576 -22.68 -24.36 -26.14
C SER A 576 -22.61 -23.86 -24.70
N ASP A 577 -22.46 -22.55 -24.49
CA ASP A 577 -22.32 -21.97 -23.15
C ASP A 577 -23.65 -21.97 -22.38
N ARG A 578 -24.79 -22.03 -23.11
CA ARG A 578 -26.14 -22.15 -22.56
C ARG A 578 -26.60 -23.60 -22.36
N THR A 579 -26.09 -24.52 -23.16
CA THR A 579 -26.65 -25.88 -23.31
C THR A 579 -25.71 -27.01 -22.89
N GLY A 580 -24.47 -26.67 -22.53
CA GLY A 580 -23.38 -27.64 -22.36
C GLY A 580 -22.96 -28.33 -23.65
N GLY A 581 -23.45 -27.87 -24.81
CA GLY A 581 -23.24 -28.52 -26.11
C GLY A 581 -24.03 -29.82 -26.28
N THR A 582 -25.16 -29.97 -25.58
CA THR A 582 -26.05 -31.13 -25.70
C THR A 582 -27.27 -30.79 -26.56
N THR A 583 -27.62 -31.64 -27.52
CA THR A 583 -28.81 -31.45 -28.38
C THR A 583 -30.12 -31.77 -27.63
N ARG A 584 -30.06 -32.65 -26.61
CA ARG A 584 -31.19 -32.96 -25.72
C ARG A 584 -31.59 -31.77 -24.83
N GLY A 585 -30.66 -30.88 -24.51
CA GLY A 585 -30.99 -29.63 -23.82
C GLY A 585 -32.02 -28.82 -24.58
N LEU A 586 -32.05 -28.92 -25.91
CA LEU A 586 -32.91 -28.14 -26.80
C LEU A 586 -34.18 -28.89 -27.23
N SER A 587 -34.30 -30.20 -26.94
CA SER A 587 -35.50 -31.00 -27.26
C SER A 587 -36.70 -30.67 -26.37
N GLU A 588 -36.48 -30.06 -25.21
CA GLU A 588 -37.48 -29.69 -24.20
C GLU A 588 -37.30 -28.23 -23.80
N ARG A 589 -38.35 -27.61 -23.22
CA ARG A 589 -38.21 -26.26 -22.67
C ARG A 589 -37.43 -26.36 -21.36
N GLY A 590 -36.68 -25.32 -21.02
CA GLY A 590 -35.91 -25.35 -19.79
C GLY A 590 -35.45 -24.00 -19.31
N ALA A 591 -34.91 -24.01 -18.09
CA ALA A 591 -34.20 -22.89 -17.50
C ALA A 591 -32.73 -23.28 -17.35
N TRP A 592 -31.84 -22.30 -17.52
CA TRP A 592 -30.42 -22.48 -17.40
C TRP A 592 -29.79 -21.36 -16.59
N ALA A 593 -28.67 -21.68 -15.96
CA ALA A 593 -27.81 -20.74 -15.27
C ALA A 593 -26.36 -21.09 -15.58
N ARG A 594 -25.51 -20.08 -15.78
CA ARG A 594 -24.06 -20.25 -15.91
C ARG A 594 -23.31 -19.21 -15.09
N VAL A 595 -22.16 -19.63 -14.56
CA VAL A 595 -21.16 -18.75 -13.96
C VAL A 595 -19.87 -18.92 -14.73
N SER A 596 -19.23 -17.81 -15.08
CA SER A 596 -17.93 -17.79 -15.75
C SER A 596 -16.97 -16.83 -15.07
N ARG A 597 -15.67 -17.17 -15.13
CA ARG A 597 -14.58 -16.31 -14.68
C ARG A 597 -13.47 -16.32 -15.71
N ASN A 598 -12.96 -15.14 -16.03
CA ASN A 598 -11.87 -14.91 -16.97
C ASN A 598 -10.74 -14.17 -16.26
N GLN A 599 -9.51 -14.52 -16.58
CA GLN A 599 -8.31 -13.84 -16.13
C GLN A 599 -7.49 -13.47 -17.36
N ALA A 600 -7.54 -12.19 -17.71
CA ALA A 600 -6.92 -11.63 -18.90
C ALA A 600 -5.65 -10.84 -18.51
N ASP A 601 -4.54 -11.18 -19.15
CA ASP A 601 -3.38 -10.33 -19.31
C ASP A 601 -3.52 -9.67 -20.69
N TYR A 602 -3.76 -8.36 -20.70
CA TYR A 602 -3.97 -7.61 -21.93
C TYR A 602 -2.65 -7.16 -22.57
N GLY A 603 -1.51 -7.56 -22.02
CA GLY A 603 -0.20 -7.17 -22.50
C GLY A 603 0.20 -5.77 -22.06
N VAL A 604 0.95 -5.09 -22.94
CA VAL A 604 1.56 -3.80 -22.65
C VAL A 604 1.07 -2.77 -23.65
N ILE A 605 0.41 -1.73 -23.16
CA ILE A 605 -0.05 -0.62 -23.98
C ILE A 605 1.09 0.38 -24.12
N ALA A 606 1.41 0.75 -25.37
CA ALA A 606 2.51 1.67 -25.72
C ALA A 606 3.86 1.31 -25.06
N ASP A 607 4.13 0.01 -24.88
CA ASP A 607 5.31 -0.56 -24.20
C ASP A 607 5.55 -0.11 -22.74
N GLN A 608 4.67 0.73 -22.17
CA GLN A 608 4.81 1.27 -20.81
C GLN A 608 3.78 0.72 -19.82
N LEU A 609 2.54 0.46 -20.25
CA LEU A 609 1.44 0.17 -19.31
C LEU A 609 1.07 -1.31 -19.32
N SER A 610 1.40 -2.04 -18.25
CA SER A 610 1.04 -3.45 -18.09
C SER A 610 -0.38 -3.57 -17.55
N VAL A 611 -1.24 -4.36 -18.20
CA VAL A 611 -2.68 -4.43 -17.88
C VAL A 611 -3.11 -5.85 -17.53
N ASN A 612 -3.63 -6.05 -16.31
CA ASN A 612 -4.19 -7.31 -15.84
C ASN A 612 -5.65 -7.14 -15.44
N GLY A 613 -6.53 -8.07 -15.80
CA GLY A 613 -7.94 -8.03 -15.46
C GLY A 613 -8.52 -9.36 -15.04
N ASP A 614 -9.49 -9.32 -14.13
CA ASP A 614 -10.37 -10.42 -13.79
C ASP A 614 -11.82 -10.04 -14.08
N THR A 615 -12.57 -10.93 -14.75
CA THR A 615 -13.99 -10.75 -15.02
C THR A 615 -14.77 -11.94 -14.49
N SER A 616 -15.89 -11.70 -13.81
CA SER A 616 -16.80 -12.73 -13.29
C SER A 616 -18.23 -12.41 -13.69
N VAL A 617 -18.95 -13.41 -14.20
CA VAL A 617 -20.28 -13.23 -14.81
C VAL A 617 -21.20 -14.34 -14.37
N LEU A 618 -22.43 -13.96 -13.99
CA LEU A 618 -23.57 -14.84 -13.79
C LEU A 618 -24.61 -14.51 -14.86
N GLN A 619 -25.06 -15.52 -15.60
CA GLN A 619 -26.17 -15.40 -16.53
C GLN A 619 -27.21 -16.47 -16.27
N VAL A 620 -28.47 -16.10 -16.41
CA VAL A 620 -29.62 -16.99 -16.27
C VAL A 620 -30.57 -16.78 -17.44
N GLY A 621 -31.29 -17.82 -17.83
CA GLY A 621 -32.31 -17.69 -18.86
C GLY A 621 -33.31 -18.83 -18.85
N THR A 622 -34.39 -18.65 -19.60
CA THR A 622 -35.48 -19.61 -19.69
C THR A 622 -36.12 -19.59 -21.06
N ASP A 623 -36.56 -20.76 -21.53
CA ASP A 623 -37.23 -20.91 -22.81
C ASP A 623 -38.74 -20.66 -22.66
N LEU A 624 -39.25 -19.74 -23.45
CA LEU A 624 -40.66 -19.35 -23.47
C LEU A 624 -41.46 -20.17 -24.47
N LEU A 625 -40.87 -20.45 -25.63
CA LEU A 625 -41.52 -21.11 -26.75
C LEU A 625 -40.62 -22.22 -27.32
N SER A 626 -41.26 -23.26 -27.84
CA SER A 626 -40.59 -24.32 -28.59
C SER A 626 -41.50 -24.79 -29.73
N TRP A 627 -40.90 -25.15 -30.87
CA TRP A 627 -41.63 -25.56 -32.08
C TRP A 627 -40.88 -26.63 -32.87
N GLY A 628 -41.60 -27.30 -33.77
CA GLY A 628 -41.07 -28.34 -34.65
C GLY A 628 -41.13 -29.76 -34.06
N ALA A 629 -41.30 -30.74 -34.96
CA ALA A 629 -41.39 -32.18 -34.65
C ALA A 629 -40.05 -32.88 -34.92
N ASP A 630 -39.64 -32.96 -36.20
CA ASP A 630 -38.37 -33.58 -36.62
C ASP A 630 -37.17 -32.62 -36.46
N SER A 631 -37.42 -31.33 -36.69
CA SER A 631 -36.53 -30.23 -36.28
C SER A 631 -37.03 -29.58 -35.01
N ARG A 632 -36.17 -28.93 -34.23
CA ARG A 632 -36.56 -28.28 -32.98
C ARG A 632 -36.04 -26.86 -32.91
N GLY A 633 -36.96 -25.92 -32.72
CA GLY A 633 -36.66 -24.53 -32.41
C GLY A 633 -37.09 -24.15 -31.00
N GLN A 634 -36.39 -23.17 -30.42
CA GLN A 634 -36.69 -22.58 -29.12
C GLN A 634 -36.47 -21.06 -29.13
N PHE A 635 -37.23 -20.36 -28.31
CA PHE A 635 -37.07 -18.92 -28.06
C PHE A 635 -37.13 -18.68 -26.55
N GLY A 636 -36.24 -17.85 -26.03
CA GLY A 636 -36.13 -17.57 -24.61
C GLY A 636 -35.62 -16.18 -24.28
N VAL A 637 -35.63 -15.89 -22.99
CA VAL A 637 -35.16 -14.63 -22.40
C VAL A 637 -34.00 -14.89 -21.46
N MET A 638 -33.15 -13.90 -21.27
CA MET A 638 -31.97 -14.01 -20.42
C MET A 638 -31.66 -12.73 -19.65
N LEU A 639 -31.04 -12.90 -18.49
CA LEU A 639 -30.53 -11.84 -17.63
C LEU A 639 -29.08 -12.15 -17.26
N GLY A 640 -28.26 -11.10 -17.13
CA GLY A 640 -26.86 -11.20 -16.77
C GLY A 640 -26.47 -10.17 -15.72
N GLY A 641 -25.59 -10.57 -14.80
CA GLY A 641 -24.88 -9.68 -13.89
C GLY A 641 -23.40 -10.02 -13.92
N GLY A 642 -22.54 -9.01 -13.98
CA GLY A 642 -21.11 -9.22 -14.10
C GLY A 642 -20.29 -8.13 -13.43
N ARG A 643 -19.05 -8.46 -13.13
CA ARG A 643 -18.07 -7.52 -12.59
C ARG A 643 -16.71 -7.80 -13.18
N ALA A 644 -15.97 -6.74 -13.50
CA ALA A 644 -14.55 -6.80 -13.80
C ALA A 644 -13.75 -5.92 -12.84
N ASN A 645 -12.56 -6.38 -12.45
CA ASN A 645 -11.55 -5.53 -11.82
C ASN A 645 -10.27 -5.59 -12.67
N ASN A 646 -9.72 -4.42 -12.97
CA ASN A 646 -8.53 -4.24 -13.79
C ASN A 646 -7.47 -3.53 -12.96
N THR A 647 -6.22 -3.93 -13.11
CA THR A 647 -5.06 -3.25 -12.52
C THR A 647 -4.08 -2.95 -13.63
N VAL A 648 -3.71 -1.67 -13.72
CA VAL A 648 -2.73 -1.17 -14.66
C VAL A 648 -1.53 -0.64 -13.89
N THR A 649 -0.33 -0.99 -14.34
CA THR A 649 0.91 -0.53 -13.72
C THR A 649 1.82 0.03 -14.80
N SER A 650 2.33 1.24 -14.59
CA SER A 650 3.37 1.82 -15.44
C SER A 650 4.71 1.15 -15.13
N ARG A 651 5.38 0.65 -16.16
CA ARG A 651 6.71 0.05 -16.08
C ARG A 651 7.80 1.09 -15.87
N GLU A 652 7.53 2.33 -16.26
CA GLU A 652 8.45 3.46 -16.11
C GLU A 652 8.45 3.99 -14.67
N THR A 653 7.27 4.17 -14.07
CA THR A 653 7.13 4.86 -12.77
C THR A 653 6.80 3.92 -11.61
N GLY A 654 6.27 2.73 -11.88
CA GLY A 654 5.70 1.83 -10.88
C GLY A 654 4.33 2.27 -10.35
N TYR A 655 3.82 3.46 -10.72
CA TYR A 655 2.47 3.86 -10.35
C TYR A 655 1.42 2.95 -10.95
N SER A 656 0.32 2.79 -10.22
CA SER A 656 -0.78 1.93 -10.60
C SER A 656 -2.13 2.66 -10.66
N ALA A 657 -3.02 2.12 -11.48
CA ALA A 657 -4.41 2.53 -11.56
C ALA A 657 -5.32 1.29 -11.52
N LYS A 658 -6.43 1.41 -10.78
CA LYS A 658 -7.44 0.36 -10.68
C LYS A 658 -8.68 0.74 -11.48
N GLY A 659 -9.06 -0.11 -12.42
CA GLY A 659 -10.32 -0.06 -13.14
C GLY A 659 -11.33 -1.02 -12.54
N LYS A 660 -12.61 -0.64 -12.49
CA LYS A 660 -13.70 -1.52 -12.09
C LYS A 660 -14.92 -1.30 -12.97
N VAL A 661 -15.56 -2.39 -13.39
CA VAL A 661 -16.79 -2.39 -14.18
C VAL A 661 -17.82 -3.24 -13.47
N GLU A 662 -19.04 -2.74 -13.29
CA GLU A 662 -20.19 -3.52 -12.81
C GLU A 662 -21.30 -3.45 -13.84
N GLY A 663 -21.67 -4.59 -14.42
CA GLY A 663 -22.59 -4.69 -15.54
C GLY A 663 -23.88 -5.44 -15.21
N GLN A 664 -24.98 -5.02 -15.83
CA GLN A 664 -26.26 -5.73 -15.84
C GLN A 664 -26.78 -5.81 -17.27
N ALA A 665 -27.26 -6.97 -17.69
CA ALA A 665 -27.74 -7.19 -19.05
C ALA A 665 -29.11 -7.89 -19.08
N VAL A 666 -29.90 -7.55 -20.09
CA VAL A 666 -31.16 -8.23 -20.44
C VAL A 666 -31.16 -8.54 -21.92
N GLY A 667 -31.64 -9.72 -22.30
CA GLY A 667 -31.66 -10.13 -23.69
C GLY A 667 -32.65 -11.23 -24.03
N VAL A 668 -32.66 -11.58 -25.31
CA VAL A 668 -33.47 -12.64 -25.89
C VAL A 668 -32.59 -13.53 -26.75
N TYR A 669 -33.02 -14.77 -26.93
CA TYR A 669 -32.33 -15.72 -27.80
C TYR A 669 -33.31 -16.63 -28.52
N ALA A 670 -32.86 -17.15 -29.66
CA ALA A 670 -33.54 -18.17 -30.43
C ALA A 670 -32.52 -19.20 -30.93
N SER A 671 -32.90 -20.47 -30.92
CA SER A 671 -32.06 -21.56 -31.44
C SER A 671 -32.90 -22.52 -32.25
N TRP A 672 -32.34 -23.06 -33.32
CA TRP A 672 -32.98 -24.03 -34.18
C TRP A 672 -32.01 -25.15 -34.56
N LEU A 673 -32.45 -26.40 -34.43
CA LEU A 673 -31.70 -27.61 -34.73
C LEU A 673 -32.47 -28.46 -35.74
N GLN A 674 -31.77 -28.95 -36.76
CA GLN A 674 -32.36 -29.75 -37.83
C GLN A 674 -32.77 -31.16 -37.38
N ASP A 675 -31.90 -31.88 -36.65
CA ASP A 675 -32.17 -33.24 -36.17
C ASP A 675 -31.52 -33.45 -34.77
N PRO A 676 -32.18 -32.97 -33.70
CA PRO A 676 -31.63 -33.05 -32.35
C PRO A 676 -31.53 -34.50 -31.82
N ALA A 677 -32.34 -35.43 -32.37
CA ALA A 677 -32.38 -36.82 -31.94
C ALA A 677 -31.13 -37.60 -32.37
N GLN A 678 -30.65 -37.38 -33.60
CA GLN A 678 -29.44 -38.01 -34.13
C GLN A 678 -28.14 -37.32 -33.71
N THR A 679 -28.22 -36.14 -33.06
CA THR A 679 -27.05 -35.31 -32.71
C THR A 679 -26.24 -34.89 -33.96
N THR A 680 -26.86 -34.93 -35.13
CA THR A 680 -26.28 -34.57 -36.44
C THR A 680 -27.11 -33.50 -37.13
N GLY A 681 -26.50 -32.74 -38.03
CA GLY A 681 -27.21 -31.74 -38.84
C GLY A 681 -26.90 -30.30 -38.45
N VAL A 682 -27.58 -29.37 -39.11
CA VAL A 682 -27.38 -27.93 -38.94
C VAL A 682 -27.98 -27.46 -37.61
N TYR A 683 -27.29 -26.54 -36.94
CA TYR A 683 -27.88 -25.68 -35.94
C TYR A 683 -27.66 -24.20 -36.30
N VAL A 684 -28.60 -23.37 -35.86
CA VAL A 684 -28.51 -21.91 -35.88
C VAL A 684 -28.91 -21.38 -34.51
N ASP A 685 -28.12 -20.49 -33.94
CA ASP A 685 -28.42 -19.76 -32.72
C ASP A 685 -28.30 -18.27 -32.97
N ALA A 686 -29.19 -17.49 -32.39
CA ALA A 686 -29.14 -16.05 -32.44
C ALA A 686 -29.53 -15.46 -31.09
N TRP A 687 -28.87 -14.39 -30.68
CA TRP A 687 -29.21 -13.66 -29.47
C TRP A 687 -28.97 -12.17 -29.62
N ALA A 688 -29.73 -11.39 -28.88
CA ALA A 688 -29.55 -9.94 -28.77
C ALA A 688 -29.75 -9.51 -27.32
N GLN A 689 -28.96 -8.55 -26.88
CA GLN A 689 -29.00 -8.05 -25.50
C GLN A 689 -28.64 -6.57 -25.42
N TYR A 690 -29.11 -5.95 -24.35
CA TYR A 690 -28.74 -4.62 -23.91
C TYR A 690 -28.12 -4.72 -22.51
N ALA A 691 -27.01 -4.03 -22.29
CA ALA A 691 -26.29 -4.00 -21.04
C ALA A 691 -25.99 -2.57 -20.60
N GLN A 692 -26.06 -2.33 -19.30
CA GLN A 692 -25.65 -1.08 -18.66
C GLN A 692 -24.51 -1.37 -17.69
N PHE A 693 -23.56 -0.45 -17.60
CA PHE A 693 -22.35 -0.58 -16.81
C PHE A 693 -22.08 0.66 -15.98
N LYS A 694 -21.63 0.43 -14.74
CA LYS A 694 -21.05 1.45 -13.88
C LYS A 694 -19.56 1.26 -13.84
N ASN A 695 -18.81 2.29 -14.23
CA ASN A 695 -17.36 2.23 -14.33
C ASN A 695 -16.71 3.09 -13.27
N THR A 696 -15.52 2.68 -12.85
CA THR A 696 -14.70 3.45 -11.92
C THR A 696 -13.24 3.32 -12.31
N VAL A 697 -12.51 4.41 -12.21
CA VAL A 697 -11.04 4.45 -12.34
C VAL A 697 -10.46 5.16 -11.12
N GLN A 698 -9.39 4.62 -10.56
CA GLN A 698 -8.70 5.22 -9.43
C GLN A 698 -7.19 5.00 -9.57
N GLY A 699 -6.47 6.09 -9.82
CA GLY A 699 -5.00 6.14 -9.80
C GLY A 699 -4.42 6.29 -8.40
N ASP A 700 -3.15 5.91 -8.24
CA ASP A 700 -2.41 6.16 -7.01
C ASP A 700 -2.31 7.65 -6.70
N ALA A 701 -2.63 8.01 -5.45
CA ALA A 701 -2.69 9.38 -4.95
C ALA A 701 -3.66 10.33 -5.68
N LEU A 702 -4.59 9.79 -6.49
CA LEU A 702 -5.60 10.57 -7.21
C LEU A 702 -7.02 10.33 -6.70
N ALA A 703 -7.91 11.25 -7.04
CA ALA A 703 -9.34 11.11 -6.80
C ALA A 703 -9.92 9.92 -7.57
N LYS A 704 -11.04 9.40 -7.05
CA LYS A 704 -11.76 8.31 -7.70
C LYS A 704 -12.74 8.87 -8.72
N GLU A 705 -12.58 8.43 -9.96
CA GLU A 705 -13.40 8.83 -11.11
C GLU A 705 -14.52 7.80 -11.37
N ARG A 706 -15.70 8.27 -11.76
CA ARG A 706 -16.89 7.43 -12.04
C ARG A 706 -17.62 7.92 -13.27
N TYR A 707 -18.03 6.99 -14.12
CA TYR A 707 -18.80 7.25 -15.33
C TYR A 707 -19.67 6.04 -15.66
N ASP A 708 -20.75 6.26 -16.42
CA ASP A 708 -21.66 5.21 -16.86
C ASP A 708 -21.42 4.86 -18.33
N SER A 709 -21.75 3.63 -18.73
CA SER A 709 -21.69 3.19 -20.13
C SER A 709 -22.75 2.13 -20.44
N ASP A 710 -23.02 1.91 -21.71
CA ASP A 710 -23.97 0.90 -22.18
C ASP A 710 -23.47 0.17 -23.42
N ALA A 711 -24.02 -1.02 -23.66
CA ALA A 711 -23.73 -1.80 -24.85
C ALA A 711 -24.97 -2.51 -25.39
N LYS A 712 -25.12 -2.48 -26.71
CA LYS A 712 -26.06 -3.32 -27.46
C LYS A 712 -25.26 -4.37 -28.20
N THR A 713 -25.59 -5.64 -28.03
CA THR A 713 -24.89 -6.72 -28.70
C THR A 713 -25.87 -7.66 -29.36
N ALA A 714 -25.60 -8.04 -30.59
CA ALA A 714 -26.34 -9.06 -31.33
C ALA A 714 -25.37 -10.10 -31.89
N SER A 715 -25.75 -11.37 -31.90
CA SER A 715 -24.95 -12.44 -32.48
C SER A 715 -25.79 -13.46 -33.21
N VAL A 716 -25.20 -14.05 -34.24
CA VAL A 716 -25.69 -15.23 -34.94
C VAL A 716 -24.56 -16.25 -35.02
N GLU A 717 -24.83 -17.47 -34.63
CA GLU A 717 -23.96 -18.63 -34.68
C GLU A 717 -24.61 -19.72 -35.51
N ALA A 718 -23.84 -20.41 -36.35
CA ALA A 718 -24.28 -21.58 -37.07
C ALA A 718 -23.19 -22.65 -37.08
N GLY A 719 -23.60 -23.91 -37.11
CA GLY A 719 -22.66 -25.03 -37.22
C GLY A 719 -23.35 -26.28 -37.74
N TYR A 720 -22.53 -27.31 -38.00
CA TYR A 720 -23.03 -28.58 -38.50
C TYR A 720 -22.33 -29.73 -37.80
N SER A 721 -23.08 -30.62 -37.15
CA SER A 721 -22.50 -31.80 -36.49
C SER A 721 -22.42 -33.00 -37.45
N PHE A 722 -21.21 -33.43 -37.75
CA PHE A 722 -20.90 -34.65 -38.52
C PHE A 722 -20.62 -35.81 -37.57
N LYS A 723 -21.32 -36.94 -37.73
CA LYS A 723 -20.92 -38.17 -37.03
C LYS A 723 -19.68 -38.76 -37.72
N VAL A 724 -18.58 -38.86 -36.98
CA VAL A 724 -17.28 -39.32 -37.49
C VAL A 724 -16.89 -40.72 -36.99
N VAL A 725 -17.41 -41.12 -35.83
CA VAL A 725 -17.27 -42.47 -35.29
C VAL A 725 -18.62 -42.97 -34.81
N ASP A 726 -18.99 -44.18 -35.22
CA ASP A 726 -20.18 -44.87 -34.70
C ASP A 726 -19.82 -46.31 -34.34
N SER A 727 -19.93 -46.65 -33.06
CA SER A 727 -19.60 -47.98 -32.54
C SER A 727 -20.65 -48.43 -31.54
N ALA A 728 -20.66 -49.72 -31.21
CA ALA A 728 -21.61 -50.27 -30.23
C ALA A 728 -21.52 -49.61 -28.84
N SER A 729 -20.37 -49.01 -28.48
CA SER A 729 -20.14 -48.39 -27.17
C SER A 729 -20.05 -46.87 -27.18
N THR A 730 -19.69 -46.24 -28.31
CA THR A 730 -19.37 -44.79 -28.39
C THR A 730 -19.72 -44.21 -29.75
N SER A 731 -20.25 -42.97 -29.77
CA SER A 731 -20.34 -42.15 -30.98
C SER A 731 -19.55 -40.85 -30.80
N MET A 732 -18.84 -40.41 -31.85
CA MET A 732 -18.09 -39.15 -31.89
C MET A 732 -18.53 -38.27 -33.05
N PHE A 733 -18.45 -36.97 -32.84
CA PHE A 733 -18.97 -35.93 -33.73
C PHE A 733 -17.96 -34.80 -33.90
N LEU A 734 -17.82 -34.33 -35.13
CA LEU A 734 -17.03 -33.16 -35.50
C LEU A 734 -17.98 -32.04 -35.93
N GLU A 735 -17.82 -30.86 -35.36
CA GLU A 735 -18.71 -29.72 -35.55
C GLU A 735 -17.92 -28.47 -35.91
N PRO A 736 -17.78 -28.12 -37.20
CA PRO A 736 -17.40 -26.78 -37.60
C PRO A 736 -18.47 -25.76 -37.19
N GLN A 737 -18.01 -24.59 -36.77
CA GLN A 737 -18.81 -23.51 -36.22
C GLN A 737 -18.36 -22.16 -36.79
N LEU A 738 -19.33 -21.31 -37.10
CA LEU A 738 -19.15 -19.92 -37.47
C LEU A 738 -20.05 -19.05 -36.60
N GLN A 739 -19.50 -17.99 -36.04
CA GLN A 739 -20.27 -16.99 -35.29
C GLN A 739 -19.89 -15.60 -35.73
N LEU A 740 -20.90 -14.75 -35.88
CA LEU A 740 -20.75 -13.31 -36.08
C LEU A 740 -21.44 -12.61 -34.91
N SER A 741 -20.79 -11.63 -34.32
CA SER A 741 -21.36 -10.80 -33.26
C SER A 741 -21.02 -9.33 -33.52
N TYR A 742 -22.00 -8.46 -33.36
CA TYR A 742 -21.82 -7.02 -33.46
C TYR A 742 -22.12 -6.39 -32.11
N THR A 743 -21.19 -5.57 -31.60
CA THR A 743 -21.34 -4.80 -30.37
C THR A 743 -21.32 -3.31 -30.72
N ASP A 744 -22.26 -2.56 -30.16
CA ASP A 744 -22.32 -1.10 -30.17
C ASP A 744 -22.20 -0.64 -28.72
N PHE A 745 -21.02 -0.14 -28.33
CA PHE A 745 -20.70 0.32 -26.98
C PHE A 745 -20.56 1.84 -26.99
N SER A 746 -21.17 2.49 -26.01
CA SER A 746 -21.05 3.93 -25.77
C SER A 746 -20.79 4.19 -24.28
N ALA A 747 -19.93 5.15 -23.96
CA ALA A 747 -19.76 5.65 -22.60
C ALA A 747 -19.86 7.17 -22.55
N ASP A 748 -20.32 7.71 -21.42
CA ASP A 748 -20.45 9.15 -21.24
C ASP A 748 -19.09 9.85 -21.36
N ARG A 749 -19.06 11.04 -22.00
CA ARG A 749 -17.89 11.92 -21.95
C ARG A 749 -17.58 12.26 -20.49
N HIS A 750 -16.35 11.99 -20.07
CA HIS A 750 -15.94 12.17 -18.67
C HIS A 750 -14.90 13.28 -18.56
N VAL A 751 -14.93 14.03 -17.46
CA VAL A 751 -13.87 14.99 -17.12
C VAL A 751 -13.37 14.61 -15.74
N GLU A 752 -12.08 14.27 -15.65
CA GLU A 752 -11.46 13.91 -14.38
C GLU A 752 -11.40 15.11 -13.43
N THR A 753 -11.24 14.85 -12.13
CA THR A 753 -11.06 15.88 -11.10
C THR A 753 -9.85 16.80 -11.39
N ASN A 754 -8.84 16.30 -12.10
CA ASN A 754 -7.64 17.06 -12.51
C ASN A 754 -7.84 17.88 -13.80
N GLY A 755 -9.03 17.84 -14.42
CA GLY A 755 -9.36 18.58 -15.65
C GLY A 755 -9.21 17.79 -16.95
N THR A 756 -8.61 16.60 -16.94
CA THR A 756 -8.42 15.78 -18.15
C THR A 756 -9.77 15.36 -18.74
N VAL A 757 -10.02 15.66 -20.02
CA VAL A 757 -11.23 15.26 -20.74
C VAL A 757 -11.02 13.91 -21.42
N ILE A 758 -11.95 13.00 -21.21
CA ILE A 758 -11.96 11.67 -21.82
C ILE A 758 -13.12 11.59 -22.81
N ASP A 759 -12.78 11.41 -24.09
CA ASP A 759 -13.74 11.26 -25.19
C ASP A 759 -13.32 10.14 -26.18
N GLY A 760 -14.07 10.01 -27.29
CA GLY A 760 -13.91 8.88 -28.22
C GLY A 760 -14.38 7.56 -27.60
N ASN A 761 -15.39 7.64 -26.74
CA ASN A 761 -15.83 6.57 -25.86
C ASN A 761 -16.62 5.44 -26.54
N ASP A 762 -16.92 5.61 -27.83
CA ASP A 762 -17.63 4.61 -28.62
C ASP A 762 -16.67 3.50 -29.04
N ALA A 763 -17.09 2.26 -28.85
CA ALA A 763 -16.35 1.06 -29.19
C ALA A 763 -17.33 -0.06 -29.57
N GLY A 764 -16.82 -1.26 -29.69
CA GLY A 764 -17.45 -2.38 -30.36
C GLY A 764 -17.26 -2.38 -31.87
N GLY A 765 -17.88 -3.37 -32.48
CA GLY A 765 -17.82 -3.62 -33.90
C GLY A 765 -18.13 -5.07 -34.21
N LEU A 766 -17.86 -5.49 -35.45
CA LEU A 766 -18.02 -6.87 -35.86
C LEU A 766 -16.88 -7.73 -35.33
N THR A 767 -17.24 -8.78 -34.59
CA THR A 767 -16.36 -9.89 -34.24
C THR A 767 -16.85 -11.15 -34.96
N SER A 768 -15.91 -11.86 -35.56
CA SER A 768 -16.14 -13.15 -36.21
C SER A 768 -15.38 -14.24 -35.47
N ARG A 769 -15.98 -15.43 -35.36
CA ARG A 769 -15.34 -16.62 -34.81
C ARG A 769 -15.54 -17.78 -35.76
N VAL A 770 -14.44 -18.42 -36.14
CA VAL A 770 -14.42 -19.65 -36.91
C VAL A 770 -13.79 -20.72 -36.05
N GLY A 771 -14.44 -21.86 -35.88
CA GLY A 771 -13.94 -22.91 -35.00
C GLY A 771 -14.38 -24.30 -35.39
N VAL A 772 -13.76 -25.28 -34.74
CA VAL A 772 -14.10 -26.69 -34.86
C VAL A 772 -14.14 -27.31 -33.47
N ARG A 773 -15.22 -28.04 -33.19
CA ARG A 773 -15.46 -28.77 -31.94
C ARG A 773 -15.52 -30.26 -32.21
N LEU A 774 -14.80 -31.05 -31.43
CA LEU A 774 -14.88 -32.52 -31.43
C LEU A 774 -15.48 -32.96 -30.09
N PHE A 775 -16.55 -33.76 -30.13
CA PHE A 775 -17.20 -34.27 -28.93
C PHE A 775 -17.68 -35.71 -29.13
N GLY A 776 -17.94 -36.41 -28.04
CA GLY A 776 -18.45 -37.78 -28.12
C GLY A 776 -19.20 -38.19 -26.87
N HIS A 777 -19.97 -39.26 -26.94
CA HIS A 777 -20.70 -39.80 -25.81
C HIS A 777 -20.77 -41.33 -25.89
N ALA A 778 -20.98 -41.98 -24.75
CA ALA A 778 -21.23 -43.42 -24.71
C ALA A 778 -22.65 -43.75 -25.23
N ASN A 779 -22.79 -44.92 -25.86
CA ASN A 779 -24.04 -45.46 -26.41
C ASN A 779 -24.73 -46.40 -25.41
N SER A 780 -24.85 -45.97 -24.14
CA SER A 780 -25.53 -46.72 -23.09
C SER A 780 -27.04 -46.42 -23.08
N SER A 781 -27.86 -47.47 -22.92
CA SER A 781 -29.32 -47.40 -22.80
C SER A 781 -29.83 -47.18 -21.36
N ILE A 782 -28.94 -47.10 -20.36
CA ILE A 782 -29.29 -46.93 -18.94
C ILE A 782 -28.50 -45.76 -18.33
N GLY A 783 -29.21 -44.80 -17.75
CA GLY A 783 -28.66 -43.81 -16.81
C GLY A 783 -28.00 -42.56 -17.42
N ASN A 784 -27.16 -41.94 -16.60
CA ASN A 784 -26.52 -40.64 -16.86
C ASN A 784 -25.59 -40.68 -18.10
N ARG A 785 -25.62 -39.63 -18.93
CA ARG A 785 -24.79 -39.53 -20.14
C ARG A 785 -23.73 -38.45 -19.98
N VAL A 786 -22.47 -38.81 -20.21
CA VAL A 786 -21.33 -37.87 -20.21
C VAL A 786 -20.91 -37.59 -21.65
N GLN A 787 -20.65 -36.33 -21.96
CA GLN A 787 -20.21 -35.88 -23.28
C GLN A 787 -19.00 -34.93 -23.14
N PRO A 788 -17.76 -35.45 -23.19
CA PRO A 788 -16.56 -34.63 -23.27
C PRO A 788 -16.45 -33.93 -24.63
N PHE A 789 -15.75 -32.80 -24.67
CA PHE A 789 -15.42 -32.10 -25.90
C PHE A 789 -14.08 -31.36 -25.82
N VAL A 790 -13.52 -31.12 -27.00
CA VAL A 790 -12.43 -30.18 -27.24
C VAL A 790 -12.80 -29.29 -28.42
N ALA A 791 -12.34 -28.04 -28.42
CA ALA A 791 -12.57 -27.10 -29.51
C ALA A 791 -11.37 -26.18 -29.72
N VAL A 792 -11.21 -25.76 -30.97
CA VAL A 792 -10.24 -24.73 -31.36
C VAL A 792 -10.98 -23.65 -32.14
N ASN A 793 -10.68 -22.39 -31.85
CA ASN A 793 -11.33 -21.25 -32.49
C ASN A 793 -10.30 -20.19 -32.88
N TRP A 794 -10.53 -19.56 -34.02
CA TRP A 794 -9.93 -18.28 -34.40
C TRP A 794 -11.01 -17.21 -34.29
N ILE A 795 -10.70 -16.13 -33.57
CA ILE A 795 -11.58 -15.00 -33.32
C ILE A 795 -10.91 -13.78 -33.93
N HIS A 796 -11.63 -13.07 -34.80
CA HIS A 796 -11.18 -11.85 -35.45
C HIS A 796 -12.17 -10.72 -35.16
N GLY A 797 -11.72 -9.69 -34.44
CA GLY A 797 -12.51 -8.53 -34.04
C GLY A 797 -12.13 -7.24 -34.79
N ALA A 798 -13.02 -6.26 -34.72
CA ALA A 798 -12.73 -4.89 -35.12
C ALA A 798 -11.60 -4.26 -34.25
N ASP A 799 -11.03 -3.17 -34.75
CA ASP A 799 -9.93 -2.44 -34.12
C ASP A 799 -10.42 -1.10 -33.58
N ASP A 800 -11.12 -1.16 -32.46
CA ASP A 800 -11.94 -0.04 -31.98
C ASP A 800 -11.73 0.28 -30.48
N ASN A 801 -11.00 -0.56 -29.73
CA ASN A 801 -10.72 -0.29 -28.32
C ASN A 801 -9.68 0.82 -28.17
N SER A 802 -10.17 2.04 -28.14
CA SER A 802 -9.40 3.27 -28.22
C SER A 802 -10.15 4.39 -27.53
N LEU A 803 -9.40 5.32 -26.94
CA LEU A 803 -9.91 6.47 -26.24
C LEU A 803 -9.06 7.68 -26.54
N ARG A 804 -9.61 8.87 -26.29
CA ARG A 804 -8.86 10.12 -26.40
C ARG A 804 -8.79 10.81 -25.05
N PHE A 805 -7.61 11.30 -24.72
CA PHE A 805 -7.30 12.05 -23.50
C PHE A 805 -6.90 13.45 -23.92
N ASP A 806 -7.81 14.41 -23.73
CA ASP A 806 -7.69 15.79 -24.23
C ASP A 806 -7.36 15.87 -25.74
N GLY A 807 -7.90 14.93 -26.53
CA GLY A 807 -7.72 14.84 -27.97
C GLY A 807 -6.65 13.86 -28.43
N ASP A 808 -5.70 13.50 -27.57
CA ASP A 808 -4.64 12.52 -27.89
C ASP A 808 -5.20 11.09 -27.81
N ARG A 809 -5.10 10.36 -28.92
CA ARG A 809 -5.63 9.00 -29.04
C ARG A 809 -4.66 7.97 -28.47
N LEU A 810 -5.17 7.12 -27.58
CA LEU A 810 -4.50 5.91 -27.12
C LEU A 810 -5.35 4.68 -27.47
N GLU A 811 -4.71 3.65 -27.99
CA GLU A 811 -5.34 2.37 -28.34
C GLU A 811 -4.60 1.21 -27.68
N GLY A 812 -5.33 0.14 -27.37
CA GLY A 812 -4.76 -1.02 -26.69
C GLY A 812 -5.82 -1.87 -26.00
N GLY A 813 -5.39 -2.87 -25.24
CA GLY A 813 -6.31 -3.77 -24.53
C GLY A 813 -6.63 -5.03 -25.34
N LEU A 814 -7.29 -4.94 -26.50
CA LEU A 814 -7.75 -6.13 -27.24
C LEU A 814 -7.06 -6.32 -28.59
N PRO A 815 -6.37 -7.46 -28.84
CA PRO A 815 -5.81 -7.74 -30.15
C PRO A 815 -6.91 -8.16 -31.13
N LYS A 816 -6.76 -7.79 -32.41
CA LYS A 816 -7.69 -8.14 -33.50
C LYS A 816 -7.86 -9.64 -33.64
N ASP A 817 -6.74 -10.37 -33.70
CA ASP A 817 -6.71 -11.82 -33.85
C ASP A 817 -6.43 -12.51 -32.52
N ARG A 818 -7.32 -13.43 -32.15
CA ARG A 818 -7.21 -14.27 -30.95
C ARG A 818 -7.43 -15.74 -31.33
N TYR A 819 -6.60 -16.61 -30.77
CA TYR A 819 -6.70 -18.06 -30.94
C TYR A 819 -7.10 -18.68 -29.62
N GLU A 820 -8.17 -19.48 -29.62
CA GLU A 820 -8.72 -20.13 -28.44
C GLU A 820 -8.61 -21.65 -28.56
N ALA A 821 -8.18 -22.30 -27.47
CA ALA A 821 -8.36 -23.72 -27.25
C ALA A 821 -9.27 -23.93 -26.04
N LYS A 822 -10.27 -24.80 -26.16
CA LYS A 822 -11.30 -25.05 -25.14
C LYS A 822 -11.49 -26.54 -24.92
N ALA A 823 -11.67 -26.96 -23.67
CA ALA A 823 -11.97 -28.34 -23.32
C ALA A 823 -12.94 -28.42 -22.14
N GLY A 824 -13.82 -29.41 -22.15
CA GLY A 824 -14.80 -29.58 -21.08
C GLY A 824 -15.67 -30.81 -21.24
N ALA A 825 -16.72 -30.89 -20.42
CA ALA A 825 -17.68 -31.98 -20.48
C ALA A 825 -19.05 -31.54 -19.99
N SER A 826 -20.10 -32.19 -20.53
CA SER A 826 -21.46 -32.12 -20.00
C SER A 826 -21.91 -33.46 -19.42
N LEU A 827 -22.65 -33.42 -18.33
CA LEU A 827 -23.24 -34.56 -17.63
C LEU A 827 -24.77 -34.41 -17.61
N GLN A 828 -25.46 -35.35 -18.22
CA GLN A 828 -26.92 -35.47 -18.17
C GLN A 828 -27.30 -36.39 -17.01
N LEU A 829 -28.08 -35.87 -16.06
CA LEU A 829 -28.56 -36.57 -14.86
C LEU A 829 -30.06 -36.90 -15.01
N GLY A 830 -30.36 -38.17 -15.23
CA GLY A 830 -31.74 -38.61 -15.51
C GLY A 830 -32.32 -38.00 -16.80
N GLN A 831 -33.58 -37.58 -16.75
CA GLN A 831 -34.27 -36.97 -17.90
C GLN A 831 -34.36 -35.44 -17.85
N ARG A 832 -34.10 -34.82 -16.69
CA ARG A 832 -34.43 -33.40 -16.45
C ARG A 832 -33.24 -32.47 -16.25
N TRP A 833 -32.08 -32.97 -15.81
CA TRP A 833 -30.97 -32.10 -15.42
C TRP A 833 -29.75 -32.31 -16.31
N THR A 834 -29.12 -31.22 -16.73
CA THR A 834 -27.84 -31.22 -17.44
C THR A 834 -26.89 -30.23 -16.78
N ALA A 835 -25.72 -30.69 -16.36
CA ALA A 835 -24.65 -29.83 -15.85
C ALA A 835 -23.47 -29.86 -16.83
N TRP A 836 -22.70 -28.78 -16.91
CA TRP A 836 -21.48 -28.74 -17.72
C TRP A 836 -20.41 -27.86 -17.08
N GLY A 837 -19.18 -28.12 -17.47
CA GLY A 837 -18.04 -27.28 -17.12
C GLY A 837 -16.96 -27.36 -18.18
N ASP A 838 -16.26 -26.25 -18.39
CA ASP A 838 -15.18 -26.16 -19.35
C ASP A 838 -14.14 -25.09 -18.96
N MET A 839 -12.97 -25.22 -19.58
CA MET A 839 -11.87 -24.27 -19.47
C MET A 839 -11.40 -23.88 -20.88
N GLY A 840 -11.01 -22.63 -21.05
CA GLY A 840 -10.50 -22.06 -22.28
C GLY A 840 -9.20 -21.30 -22.06
N LEU A 841 -8.32 -21.33 -23.06
CA LEU A 841 -7.13 -20.49 -23.14
C LEU A 841 -7.19 -19.72 -24.45
N GLN A 842 -7.13 -18.40 -24.38
CA GLN A 842 -6.95 -17.52 -25.52
C GLN A 842 -5.54 -16.93 -25.55
N LYS A 843 -4.98 -16.78 -26.75
CA LYS A 843 -3.74 -16.05 -27.00
C LYS A 843 -3.90 -15.11 -28.18
N GLY A 844 -3.28 -13.94 -28.11
CA GLY A 844 -3.28 -12.94 -29.17
C GLY A 844 -1.92 -12.25 -29.31
N GLN A 845 -1.88 -11.18 -30.10
CA GLN A 845 -0.69 -10.35 -30.27
C GLN A 845 -0.39 -9.52 -28.99
N ALA A 846 0.77 -8.85 -28.97
CA ALA A 846 1.20 -7.95 -27.90
C ALA A 846 1.21 -8.56 -26.48
N GLY A 847 1.35 -9.88 -26.38
CA GLY A 847 1.38 -10.60 -25.10
C GLY A 847 0.00 -10.96 -24.53
N TYR A 848 -1.10 -10.67 -25.25
CA TYR A 848 -2.45 -10.98 -24.79
C TYR A 848 -2.64 -12.46 -24.47
N ARG A 849 -3.19 -12.73 -23.29
CA ARG A 849 -3.54 -14.07 -22.82
C ARG A 849 -4.77 -14.00 -21.92
N ASP A 850 -5.78 -14.82 -22.21
CA ASP A 850 -6.94 -14.97 -21.32
C ASP A 850 -7.13 -16.44 -20.94
N VAL A 851 -7.37 -16.69 -19.65
CA VAL A 851 -7.73 -18.00 -19.12
C VAL A 851 -9.15 -17.93 -18.57
N ALA A 852 -10.04 -18.70 -19.18
CA ALA A 852 -11.45 -18.71 -18.84
C ALA A 852 -11.87 -20.06 -18.25
N GLY A 853 -12.80 -20.04 -17.30
CA GLY A 853 -13.49 -21.21 -16.79
C GLY A 853 -14.96 -20.92 -16.59
N GLN A 854 -15.82 -21.88 -16.93
CA GLN A 854 -17.26 -21.76 -16.67
C GLN A 854 -17.88 -23.06 -16.21
N ILE A 855 -18.97 -22.92 -15.46
CA ILE A 855 -19.84 -24.01 -15.02
C ILE A 855 -21.28 -23.56 -15.29
N GLY A 856 -22.11 -24.50 -15.74
CA GLY A 856 -23.53 -24.24 -15.93
C GLY A 856 -24.41 -25.43 -15.61
N LEU A 857 -25.69 -25.12 -15.44
CA LEU A 857 -26.75 -26.06 -15.12
C LEU A 857 -27.99 -25.71 -15.93
N ARG A 858 -28.71 -26.74 -16.39
CA ARG A 858 -29.99 -26.62 -17.08
C ARG A 858 -30.98 -27.63 -16.53
N ALA A 859 -32.21 -27.18 -16.34
CA ALA A 859 -33.37 -27.98 -15.97
C ALA A 859 -34.39 -27.96 -17.12
N SER A 860 -34.80 -29.14 -17.59
CA SER A 860 -35.76 -29.32 -18.69
C SER A 860 -37.12 -29.83 -18.18
N TRP A 861 -38.23 -29.44 -18.84
CA TRP A 861 -39.60 -29.87 -18.56
C TRP A 861 -40.52 -29.92 -19.78
#